data_AF-A0A5Q3L972-F1
#
_entry.id   AF-A0A5Q3L972-F1
#
_cell.length_a   1.000
_cell.length_b   1.000
_cell.length_c   1.000
_cell.angle_alpha   90.00
_cell.angle_beta   90.00
_cell.angle_gamma   90.00
#
_symmetry.space_group_name_H-M   'P 1'
#
loop_
_entity.id
_entity.type
_entity.pdbx_description
1 polymer ?
#
loop_
_entity_poly.entity_id
_entity_poly.type
_entity_poly.pdbx_seq_one_letter_code
_entity_poly.pdbx_strand_id
1 'polypeptide(L)'
;MQTRVIPSLFVSIFFASCLSNGATNCFGQSDAGEKTRMQSVLDWEQLPALPNELGVAGPFVGVHHGALLVAGGANFQKPVWESDKEWHKEIYVLNKTETGYKWQSGGQLPRPIAYGAAVSTPEGIICLGGNDSEQTFQEAFLLQWNPINSRVEVSDFPALPQPCAYGQAVLVGTRIYLAGGQSGSNLQSAMKNFWTIDLSQSEDPARFVWRELPPWPGPARAFNITAQQHNGYEDCIYVISGRHEDDSEIRFLKDVWEFNPKTNFWKKRADAPRCVMAGTGIGLGQSHLFIFGGADGSLFAKADDLKDEHPGFPKEALAFHTITNTWTTAGTMPINQVTTIPVKWEDKVILASGEIRPRVRTPQVWSVEPVAEQHGFGLINYGVLFGYLLAMLGIGFYFALKNKTTDDYFRGGKHLPWWAAGCSIFATMLSSLTFTGIPSKAFAQDWVYAVGNFMIPVVAFIGVYVALPFYRRIDATSAYEYLEHRFSRGVRLFGSASFTLFHLFRMAVVMSLTGLALAVATPLTPVHSVLLIGVLSIIYCTIGGIEAVIWTDTIQTVVLLGGATLALTLLILGTEEGWLGTVQAATTAEKFRLANFHLDPTSMQLALWVVVLGAIGQNISSYTADQAVVQRYMTTPDQRLAACSIWTNAILTIPATLLFFGIGTALFTFYRSHPERLDPTITTDQIFPLFIANEMPIGIAGLIVAGVFSAAQSTVSTSMNSTATTIVTDFLRPFEMAKSERWYLRAAQGITFAMGVLGTLLGLIFVDPAIKSLFDTFIKVIGLFMGVLGGLFVLGVMTQRANAFGAMIGALVGAASMFVLWKFTAINGYLYTACGITTCFLAGYFASFLAPQTQQNLDGLTLYTLSNAAKSND
;
A
#
# COMPACT_ATOMS: atom_id res chain seq x y z
N MET A 1 -38.32 -22.59 -25.64
CA MET A 1 -37.68 -22.11 -26.88
C MET A 1 -38.16 -20.68 -27.06
N GLN A 2 -37.25 -19.70 -27.23
CA GLN A 2 -37.40 -18.23 -27.06
C GLN A 2 -36.93 -17.69 -25.70
N THR A 3 -35.63 -17.43 -25.61
CA THR A 3 -34.96 -16.48 -24.69
C THR A 3 -33.48 -16.51 -25.06
N ARG A 4 -33.14 -15.80 -26.14
CA ARG A 4 -31.75 -15.52 -26.52
C ARG A 4 -31.66 -14.08 -26.97
N VAL A 5 -30.58 -13.43 -26.56
CA VAL A 5 -30.03 -12.16 -27.06
C VAL A 5 -30.76 -10.89 -26.57
N ILE A 6 -30.50 -10.46 -25.33
CA ILE A 6 -30.73 -9.05 -24.92
C ILE A 6 -29.51 -8.40 -24.21
N PRO A 7 -28.56 -9.09 -23.54
CA PRO A 7 -27.45 -8.36 -22.90
C PRO A 7 -26.36 -7.89 -23.88
N SER A 8 -26.17 -8.56 -25.01
CA SER A 8 -25.06 -8.25 -25.93
C SER A 8 -25.33 -7.05 -26.84
N LEU A 9 -26.59 -6.76 -27.17
CA LEU A 9 -26.92 -5.70 -28.13
C LEU A 9 -26.74 -4.30 -27.53
N PHE A 10 -27.08 -4.12 -26.24
CA PHE A 10 -26.91 -2.84 -25.56
C PHE A 10 -25.44 -2.51 -25.32
N VAL A 11 -24.62 -3.50 -24.95
CA VAL A 11 -23.18 -3.33 -24.76
C VAL A 11 -22.47 -3.04 -26.09
N SER A 12 -22.80 -3.76 -27.16
CA SER A 12 -22.17 -3.55 -28.46
C SER A 12 -22.56 -2.22 -29.12
N ILE A 13 -23.81 -1.76 -28.96
CA ILE A 13 -24.26 -0.48 -29.52
C ILE A 13 -23.67 0.70 -28.73
N PHE A 14 -23.55 0.59 -27.41
CA PHE A 14 -22.95 1.63 -26.58
C PHE A 14 -21.44 1.76 -26.82
N PHE A 15 -20.71 0.63 -26.93
CA PHE A 15 -19.28 0.64 -27.26
C PHE A 15 -19.00 1.06 -28.70
N ALA A 16 -19.81 0.63 -29.67
CA ALA A 16 -19.62 1.04 -31.07
C ALA A 16 -19.89 2.54 -31.27
N SER A 17 -20.87 3.12 -30.57
CA SER A 17 -21.17 4.55 -30.66
C SER A 17 -20.10 5.44 -30.04
N CYS A 18 -19.39 4.97 -29.00
CA CYS A 18 -18.24 5.69 -28.42
C CYS A 18 -16.97 5.57 -29.28
N LEU A 19 -16.80 4.46 -30.00
CA LEU A 19 -15.64 4.25 -30.88
C LEU A 19 -15.80 4.92 -32.25
N SER A 20 -17.04 5.06 -32.76
CA SER A 20 -17.28 5.62 -34.10
C SER A 20 -17.33 7.16 -34.15
N ASN A 21 -17.58 7.82 -33.01
CA ASN A 21 -17.68 9.28 -32.92
C ASN A 21 -16.88 9.79 -31.71
N GLY A 22 -15.58 10.09 -31.91
CA GLY A 22 -14.86 10.99 -31.00
C GLY A 22 -13.51 10.54 -30.43
N ALA A 23 -12.86 9.49 -30.92
CA ALA A 23 -11.54 9.12 -30.40
C ALA A 23 -10.45 10.20 -30.59
N THR A 24 -10.62 11.12 -31.55
CA THR A 24 -9.73 12.29 -31.74
C THR A 24 -10.15 13.53 -30.94
N ASN A 25 -11.37 13.58 -30.40
CA ASN A 25 -11.89 14.72 -29.62
C ASN A 25 -12.02 14.43 -28.11
N CYS A 26 -11.78 13.20 -27.63
CA CYS A 26 -11.80 12.89 -26.20
C CYS A 26 -10.64 13.51 -25.42
N PHE A 27 -9.59 13.97 -26.11
CA PHE A 27 -8.52 14.83 -25.57
C PHE A 27 -8.63 16.28 -26.08
N GLY A 28 -9.77 16.64 -26.69
CA GLY A 28 -10.05 17.98 -27.15
C GLY A 28 -10.20 18.93 -25.96
N GLN A 29 -9.36 19.96 -25.95
CA GLN A 29 -9.34 21.09 -25.03
C GLN A 29 -10.74 21.43 -24.51
N SER A 30 -10.93 21.30 -23.20
CA SER A 30 -11.97 22.07 -22.53
C SER A 30 -11.57 23.54 -22.58
N ASP A 31 -11.98 24.23 -23.65
CA ASP A 31 -11.92 25.69 -23.82
C ASP A 31 -12.91 26.40 -22.88
N ALA A 32 -12.74 26.18 -21.58
CA ALA A 32 -13.43 26.90 -20.52
C ALA A 32 -12.45 27.20 -19.38
N GLY A 33 -11.48 28.08 -19.68
CA GLY A 33 -10.60 28.67 -18.68
C GLY A 33 -9.13 28.32 -18.85
N GLU A 34 -8.56 28.59 -20.02
CA GLU A 34 -7.13 28.78 -20.19
C GLU A 34 -6.70 30.08 -19.46
N LYS A 35 -6.76 30.03 -18.14
CA LYS A 35 -5.98 30.88 -17.24
C LYS A 35 -5.12 29.92 -16.44
N THR A 36 -3.86 29.87 -16.83
CA THR A 36 -2.72 29.28 -16.12
C THR A 36 -2.72 29.73 -14.65
N ARG A 37 -3.53 29.09 -13.81
CA ARG A 37 -3.14 28.86 -12.42
C ARG A 37 -2.38 27.55 -12.48
N MET A 38 -1.05 27.62 -12.57
CA MET A 38 -0.24 26.56 -11.95
C MET A 38 -0.74 26.50 -10.51
N GLN A 39 -1.64 25.56 -10.20
CA GLN A 39 -2.00 25.27 -8.83
C GLN A 39 -0.70 24.86 -8.15
N SER A 40 -0.33 25.58 -7.09
CA SER A 40 0.87 25.29 -6.35
C SER A 40 0.72 23.92 -5.70
N VAL A 41 1.55 22.95 -6.11
CA VAL A 41 1.60 21.60 -5.52
C VAL A 41 2.02 21.64 -4.04
N LEU A 42 2.60 22.77 -3.62
CA LEU A 42 3.09 23.03 -2.27
C LEU A 42 2.47 24.32 -1.72
N ASP A 43 2.02 24.28 -0.47
CA ASP A 43 1.69 25.46 0.32
C ASP A 43 2.87 25.84 1.23
N TRP A 44 3.08 27.14 1.40
CA TRP A 44 4.23 27.70 2.10
C TRP A 44 3.76 28.66 3.20
N GLU A 45 3.98 28.27 4.44
CA GLU A 45 3.64 29.05 5.62
C GLU A 45 4.92 29.53 6.32
N GLN A 46 5.04 30.84 6.56
CA GLN A 46 6.19 31.38 7.28
C GLN A 46 5.96 31.23 8.79
N LEU A 47 6.88 30.53 9.47
CA LEU A 47 6.91 30.44 10.93
C LEU A 47 7.72 31.61 11.54
N PRO A 48 7.68 31.83 12.87
CA PRO A 48 8.48 32.87 13.50
C PRO A 48 9.95 32.76 13.10
N ALA A 49 10.54 33.87 12.66
CA ALA A 49 11.93 33.92 12.22
C ALA A 49 12.88 33.46 13.33
N LEU A 50 13.98 32.83 12.93
CA LEU A 50 15.06 32.42 13.80
C LEU A 50 15.57 33.64 14.61
N PRO A 51 15.82 33.50 15.93
CA PRO A 51 16.28 34.63 16.75
C PRO A 51 17.60 35.26 16.30
N ASN A 52 18.44 34.53 15.54
CA ASN A 52 19.60 35.11 14.86
C ASN A 52 19.12 35.93 13.66
N GLU A 53 19.20 37.27 13.74
CA GLU A 53 18.63 38.20 12.74
C GLU A 53 19.20 38.05 11.32
N LEU A 54 20.43 37.56 11.18
CA LEU A 54 21.07 37.32 9.88
C LEU A 54 20.73 35.92 9.32
N GLY A 55 20.22 35.02 10.16
CA GLY A 55 20.14 33.60 9.87
C GLY A 55 21.51 32.92 9.88
N VAL A 56 21.49 31.61 9.63
CA VAL A 56 22.70 30.77 9.62
C VAL A 56 22.64 29.74 8.48
N ALA A 57 23.82 29.39 7.97
CA ALA A 57 24.01 28.30 7.00
C ALA A 57 24.65 27.11 7.70
N GLY A 58 24.26 25.90 7.29
CA GLY A 58 24.70 24.64 7.86
C GLY A 58 24.36 24.41 9.34
N PRO A 59 23.23 24.89 9.91
CA PRO A 59 22.89 24.50 11.27
C PRO A 59 22.55 23.01 11.35
N PHE A 60 22.74 22.40 12.52
CA PHE A 60 22.08 21.14 12.82
C PHE A 60 20.60 21.42 13.09
N VAL A 61 19.71 20.72 12.38
CA VAL A 61 18.26 20.88 12.52
C VAL A 61 17.62 19.52 12.78
N GLY A 62 16.68 19.46 13.71
CA GLY A 62 15.96 18.22 14.04
C GLY A 62 14.75 18.48 14.94
N VAL A 63 13.95 17.45 15.15
CA VAL A 63 12.76 17.49 16.01
C VAL A 63 12.91 16.46 17.12
N HIS A 64 12.67 16.86 18.36
CA HIS A 64 12.66 15.96 19.52
C HIS A 64 11.60 16.40 20.54
N HIS A 65 10.83 15.44 21.07
CA HIS A 65 9.71 15.71 22.00
C HIS A 65 8.74 16.81 21.52
N GLY A 66 8.46 16.83 20.21
CA GLY A 66 7.52 17.80 19.61
C GLY A 66 8.08 19.23 19.46
N ALA A 67 9.36 19.46 19.70
CA ALA A 67 10.02 20.76 19.51
C ALA A 67 11.02 20.72 18.35
N LEU A 68 11.10 21.81 17.58
CA LEU A 68 12.11 22.01 16.53
C LEU A 68 13.37 22.64 17.13
N LEU A 69 14.52 22.04 16.88
CA LEU A 69 15.82 22.52 17.35
C LEU A 69 16.65 23.00 16.16
N VAL A 70 17.31 24.15 16.33
CA VAL A 70 18.28 24.71 15.40
C VAL A 70 19.55 25.03 16.18
N ALA A 71 20.64 24.33 15.90
CA ALA A 71 21.87 24.40 16.67
C ALA A 71 23.08 24.75 15.79
N GLY A 72 23.88 25.71 16.24
CA GLY A 72 25.08 26.15 15.53
C GLY A 72 24.78 26.86 14.21
N GLY A 73 25.66 26.66 13.22
CA GLY A 73 25.57 27.32 11.91
C GLY A 73 26.57 28.46 11.75
N ALA A 74 26.68 29.00 10.54
CA ALA A 74 27.62 30.06 10.21
C ALA A 74 27.01 31.17 9.32
N ASN A 75 27.44 32.42 9.52
CA ASN A 75 27.00 33.57 8.76
C ASN A 75 28.11 34.63 8.57
N PHE A 76 27.76 35.80 8.04
CA PHE A 76 28.67 36.91 7.80
C PHE A 76 28.02 38.20 8.31
N GLN A 77 28.75 38.99 9.09
CA GLN A 77 28.28 40.31 9.52
C GLN A 77 28.14 41.26 8.34
N LYS A 78 27.26 42.26 8.46
CA LYS A 78 27.14 43.31 7.45
C LYS A 78 28.22 44.37 7.67
N PRO A 79 28.95 44.80 6.61
CA PRO A 79 28.84 44.40 5.21
C PRO A 79 29.41 42.99 4.91
N VAL A 80 28.64 42.16 4.19
CA VAL A 80 28.90 40.70 4.06
C VAL A 80 30.15 40.34 3.26
N TRP A 81 30.60 41.22 2.36
CA TRP A 81 31.78 41.02 1.51
C TRP A 81 33.09 41.46 2.16
N GLU A 82 33.00 42.23 3.24
CA GLU A 82 34.14 42.76 4.01
C GLU A 82 34.36 42.02 5.33
N SER A 83 33.33 41.31 5.81
CA SER A 83 33.37 40.60 7.08
C SER A 83 33.81 39.14 6.90
N ASP A 84 34.56 38.63 7.87
CA ASP A 84 34.89 37.21 7.94
C ASP A 84 33.66 36.36 8.32
N LYS A 85 33.75 35.05 8.07
CA LYS A 85 32.69 34.10 8.43
C LYS A 85 32.67 33.90 9.93
N GLU A 86 31.52 34.13 10.56
CA GLU A 86 31.28 33.85 11.96
C GLU A 86 30.59 32.50 12.15
N TRP A 87 31.04 31.75 13.16
CA TRP A 87 30.50 30.45 13.54
C TRP A 87 29.77 30.56 14.87
N HIS A 88 28.62 29.90 14.97
CA HIS A 88 27.71 30.01 16.11
C HIS A 88 27.67 28.71 16.90
N LYS A 89 27.34 28.81 18.18
CA LYS A 89 27.16 27.67 19.10
C LYS A 89 25.78 27.63 19.74
N GLU A 90 24.97 28.66 19.52
CA GLU A 90 23.66 28.82 20.10
C GLU A 90 22.73 27.69 19.67
N ILE A 91 21.91 27.23 20.61
CA ILE A 91 20.83 26.28 20.35
C ILE A 91 19.51 27.03 20.55
N TYR A 92 18.70 27.07 19.50
CA TYR A 92 17.36 27.63 19.52
C TYR A 92 16.32 26.52 19.47
N VAL A 93 15.28 26.65 20.30
CA VAL A 93 14.19 25.68 20.39
C VAL A 93 12.88 26.39 20.09
N LEU A 94 12.16 25.92 19.08
CA LEU A 94 10.82 26.40 18.73
C LEU A 94 9.80 25.40 19.25
N ASN A 95 9.02 25.82 20.24
CA ASN A 95 7.93 25.02 20.78
C ASN A 95 6.59 25.47 20.18
N LYS A 96 5.69 24.52 19.97
CA LYS A 96 4.29 24.76 19.69
C LYS A 96 3.54 24.96 21.01
N THR A 97 2.85 26.09 21.15
CA THR A 97 2.02 26.47 22.31
C THR A 97 0.58 26.63 21.86
N GLU A 98 -0.37 26.73 22.81
CA GLU A 98 -1.80 26.96 22.49
C GLU A 98 -2.02 28.23 21.64
N THR A 99 -1.15 29.23 21.80
CA THR A 99 -1.23 30.52 21.11
C THR A 99 -0.33 30.63 19.86
N GLY A 100 0.30 29.54 19.43
CA GLY A 100 1.20 29.52 18.26
C GLY A 100 2.63 29.07 18.58
N TYR A 101 3.61 29.52 17.82
CA TYR A 101 5.01 29.09 17.96
C TYR A 101 5.85 30.09 18.75
N LYS A 102 6.69 29.61 19.66
CA LYS A 102 7.57 30.46 20.48
C LYS A 102 9.01 29.94 20.52
N TRP A 103 9.95 30.80 20.13
CA TRP A 103 11.38 30.54 20.27
C TRP A 103 11.84 30.72 21.72
N GLN A 104 12.77 29.87 22.13
CA GLN A 104 13.52 30.00 23.38
C GLN A 104 14.94 29.48 23.21
N SER A 105 15.82 29.84 24.14
CA SER A 105 17.18 29.30 24.17
C SER A 105 17.16 27.86 24.69
N GLY A 106 17.83 26.96 23.97
CA GLY A 106 18.11 25.59 24.39
C GLY A 106 19.46 25.42 25.08
N GLY A 107 20.26 26.48 25.20
CA GLY A 107 21.65 26.43 25.65
C GLY A 107 22.64 26.68 24.51
N GLN A 108 23.82 26.08 24.61
CA GLN A 108 24.90 26.21 23.63
C GLN A 108 25.59 24.87 23.39
N LEU A 109 26.06 24.66 22.16
CA LEU A 109 26.97 23.60 21.78
C LEU A 109 28.35 23.80 22.46
N PRO A 110 29.13 22.72 22.64
CA PRO A 110 30.45 22.81 23.25
C PRO A 110 31.44 23.71 22.49
N ARG A 111 31.22 23.89 21.18
CA ARG A 111 32.03 24.72 20.30
C ARG A 111 31.17 25.33 19.17
N PRO A 112 31.60 26.44 18.55
CA PRO A 112 31.02 26.91 17.30
C PRO A 112 31.23 25.89 16.18
N ILE A 113 30.16 25.52 15.46
CA ILE A 113 30.22 24.47 14.44
C ILE A 113 29.07 24.60 13.44
N ALA A 114 29.33 24.24 12.17
CA ALA A 114 28.30 24.17 11.13
C ALA A 114 28.61 23.09 10.09
N TYR A 115 27.69 22.92 9.14
CA TYR A 115 27.80 22.07 7.95
C TYR A 115 28.03 20.58 8.23
N GLY A 116 27.65 20.11 9.42
CA GLY A 116 27.53 18.68 9.71
C GLY A 116 26.19 18.12 9.24
N ALA A 117 26.03 16.79 9.32
CA ALA A 117 24.76 16.13 9.07
C ALA A 117 23.96 15.99 10.38
N ALA A 118 22.63 15.94 10.30
CA ALA A 118 21.76 15.74 11.45
C ALA A 118 20.64 14.77 11.11
N VAL A 119 20.24 13.94 12.09
CA VAL A 119 19.13 13.00 11.96
C VAL A 119 18.31 13.01 13.25
N SER A 120 16.98 13.16 13.14
CA SER A 120 16.08 13.04 14.30
C SER A 120 15.77 11.57 14.57
N THR A 121 15.89 11.15 15.83
CA THR A 121 15.57 9.80 16.33
C THR A 121 14.65 9.90 17.56
N PRO A 122 14.04 8.78 18.01
CA PRO A 122 13.26 8.78 19.25
C PRO A 122 14.03 9.26 20.49
N GLU A 123 15.35 9.11 20.50
CA GLU A 123 16.23 9.48 21.61
C GLU A 123 16.72 10.92 21.56
N GLY A 124 16.69 11.58 20.40
CA GLY A 124 17.22 12.93 20.21
C GLY A 124 17.64 13.22 18.78
N ILE A 125 18.42 14.29 18.59
CA ILE A 125 18.97 14.65 17.28
C ILE A 125 20.44 14.28 17.28
N ILE A 126 20.81 13.35 16.41
CA ILE A 126 22.20 12.92 16.23
C ILE A 126 22.87 13.86 15.23
N CYS A 127 23.88 14.59 15.70
CA CYS A 127 24.69 15.53 14.93
C CYS A 127 26.03 14.88 14.58
N LEU A 128 26.40 14.90 13.31
CA LEU A 128 27.52 14.14 12.75
C LEU A 128 28.50 15.07 12.04
N GLY A 129 29.74 15.12 12.54
CA GLY A 129 30.82 15.89 11.93
C GLY A 129 30.53 17.40 11.89
N GLY A 130 30.87 18.03 10.77
CA GLY A 130 30.83 19.49 10.58
C GLY A 130 32.23 20.08 10.54
N ASN A 131 32.31 21.40 10.42
CA ASN A 131 33.58 22.11 10.45
C ASN A 131 33.46 23.44 11.21
N ASP A 132 34.60 24.08 11.43
CA ASP A 132 34.72 25.47 11.86
C ASP A 132 35.69 26.24 10.94
N SER A 133 36.25 27.35 11.42
CA SER A 133 37.24 28.15 10.69
C SER A 133 38.60 27.45 10.54
N GLU A 134 38.89 26.43 11.34
CA GLU A 134 40.22 25.82 11.45
C GLU A 134 40.24 24.39 10.89
N GLN A 135 39.24 23.57 11.21
CA GLN A 135 39.24 22.14 10.91
C GLN A 135 37.86 21.56 10.62
N THR A 136 37.88 20.37 10.03
CA THR A 136 36.72 19.50 9.87
C THR A 136 36.71 18.46 10.99
N PHE A 137 35.55 18.21 11.56
CA PHE A 137 35.37 17.34 12.72
C PHE A 137 34.90 15.94 12.32
N GLN A 138 35.35 14.95 13.08
CA GLN A 138 34.81 13.58 13.04
C GLN A 138 33.85 13.31 14.21
N GLU A 139 33.89 14.18 15.22
CA GLU A 139 33.08 14.06 16.43
C GLU A 139 31.58 14.07 16.09
N ALA A 140 30.83 13.28 16.85
CA ALA A 140 29.39 13.20 16.77
C ALA A 140 28.82 13.38 18.18
N PHE A 141 27.62 13.94 18.26
CA PHE A 141 26.96 14.19 19.54
C PHE A 141 25.44 14.09 19.38
N LEU A 142 24.76 13.80 20.50
CA LEU A 142 23.32 13.70 20.60
C LEU A 142 22.77 14.93 21.32
N LEU A 143 21.78 15.58 20.72
CA LEU A 143 21.02 16.68 21.32
C LEU A 143 19.67 16.16 21.81
N GLN A 144 19.41 16.27 23.12
CA GLN A 144 18.17 15.83 23.73
C GLN A 144 17.41 17.01 24.33
N TRP A 145 16.23 17.28 23.80
CA TRP A 145 15.34 18.31 24.36
C TRP A 145 14.64 17.81 25.62
N ASN A 146 14.91 18.47 26.76
CA ASN A 146 14.23 18.25 28.02
C ASN A 146 13.16 19.34 28.26
N PRO A 147 11.86 19.05 28.04
CA PRO A 147 10.81 20.06 28.15
C PRO A 147 10.58 20.53 29.59
N ILE A 148 10.94 19.72 30.61
CA ILE A 148 10.74 20.07 32.02
C ILE A 148 11.67 21.20 32.44
N ASN A 149 12.96 21.07 32.11
CA ASN A 149 13.98 22.04 32.48
C ASN A 149 14.22 23.10 31.40
N SER A 150 13.51 23.02 30.28
CA SER A 150 13.67 23.88 29.10
C SER A 150 15.13 24.01 28.64
N ARG A 151 15.86 22.88 28.59
CA ARG A 151 17.28 22.85 28.18
C ARG A 151 17.55 21.67 27.25
N VAL A 152 18.48 21.88 26.32
CA VAL A 152 19.04 20.80 25.49
C VAL A 152 20.24 20.21 26.21
N GLU A 153 20.18 18.91 26.44
CA GLU A 153 21.29 18.11 26.95
C GLU A 153 22.13 17.63 25.77
N VAL A 154 23.45 17.74 25.89
CA VAL A 154 24.41 17.32 24.86
C VAL A 154 25.19 16.15 25.41
N SER A 155 25.16 15.02 24.71
CA SER A 155 25.92 13.81 25.06
C SER A 155 26.74 13.31 23.89
N ASP A 156 27.80 12.57 24.18
CA ASP A 156 28.70 12.06 23.15
C ASP A 156 28.02 10.95 22.33
N PHE A 157 28.37 10.88 21.04
CA PHE A 157 27.96 9.82 20.13
C PHE A 157 29.22 9.23 19.45
N PRO A 158 29.22 7.94 19.02
CA PRO A 158 30.36 7.38 18.31
C PRO A 158 30.84 8.25 17.15
N ALA A 159 32.11 8.65 17.20
CA ALA A 159 32.73 9.48 16.18
C ALA A 159 32.73 8.81 14.81
N LEU A 160 32.63 9.61 13.75
CA LEU A 160 32.71 9.16 12.36
C LEU A 160 34.07 8.51 12.07
N PRO A 161 34.16 7.59 11.09
CA PRO A 161 35.44 6.95 10.73
C PRO A 161 36.53 7.94 10.28
N GLN A 162 36.15 9.10 9.76
CA GLN A 162 37.04 10.21 9.41
C GLN A 162 36.25 11.53 9.47
N PRO A 163 36.93 12.69 9.51
CA PRO A 163 36.28 14.00 9.47
C PRO A 163 35.34 14.15 8.28
N CYS A 164 34.20 14.81 8.48
CA CYS A 164 33.21 14.98 7.43
C CYS A 164 32.38 16.26 7.62
N ALA A 165 32.39 17.14 6.63
CA ALA A 165 31.46 18.25 6.48
C ALA A 165 30.76 18.20 5.11
N TYR A 166 29.64 18.90 4.96
CA TYR A 166 28.86 18.98 3.72
C TYR A 166 28.34 17.63 3.19
N GLY A 167 28.26 16.63 4.07
CA GLY A 167 27.52 15.38 3.83
C GLY A 167 26.10 15.49 4.37
N GLN A 168 25.26 14.52 4.01
CA GLN A 168 23.92 14.37 4.58
C GLN A 168 23.68 12.94 5.05
N ALA A 169 22.83 12.80 6.06
CA ALA A 169 22.51 11.52 6.68
C ALA A 169 21.00 11.30 6.77
N VAL A 170 20.60 10.04 6.78
CA VAL A 170 19.20 9.61 6.86
C VAL A 170 19.03 8.42 7.79
N LEU A 171 17.86 8.30 8.42
CA LEU A 171 17.45 7.14 9.20
C LEU A 171 16.61 6.20 8.33
N VAL A 172 16.98 4.92 8.25
CA VAL A 172 16.16 3.86 7.66
C VAL A 172 16.01 2.72 8.66
N GLY A 173 14.79 2.52 9.17
CA GLY A 173 14.55 1.62 10.29
C GLY A 173 15.32 2.08 11.53
N THR A 174 16.25 1.25 12.02
CA THR A 174 17.14 1.58 13.15
C THR A 174 18.54 2.02 12.73
N ARG A 175 18.80 2.15 11.43
CA ARG A 175 20.15 2.42 10.90
C ARG A 175 20.25 3.82 10.36
N ILE A 176 21.30 4.54 10.77
CA ILE A 176 21.68 5.80 10.16
C ILE A 176 22.62 5.51 9.00
N TYR A 177 22.47 6.25 7.92
CA TYR A 177 23.36 6.19 6.77
C TYR A 177 23.86 7.59 6.45
N LEU A 178 25.16 7.75 6.28
CA LEU A 178 25.81 9.00 5.88
C LEU A 178 26.54 8.77 4.56
N ALA A 179 26.31 9.65 3.58
CA ALA A 179 26.89 9.55 2.25
C ALA A 179 27.52 10.86 1.80
N GLY A 180 28.74 10.78 1.27
CA GLY A 180 29.48 11.92 0.75
C GLY A 180 29.94 12.90 1.82
N GLY A 181 30.30 14.09 1.36
CA GLY A 181 30.94 15.14 2.15
C GLY A 181 32.41 15.30 1.78
N GLN A 182 33.12 16.12 2.55
CA GLN A 182 34.55 16.36 2.39
C GLN A 182 35.24 16.28 3.76
N SER A 183 36.46 15.73 3.80
CA SER A 183 37.22 15.54 5.04
C SER A 183 38.09 16.73 5.44
N GLY A 184 38.39 17.62 4.51
CA GLY A 184 39.17 18.83 4.73
C GLY A 184 38.39 20.11 4.40
N SER A 185 39.11 21.23 4.31
CA SER A 185 38.55 22.55 4.04
C SER A 185 38.25 22.82 2.56
N ASN A 186 38.82 22.03 1.65
CA ASN A 186 38.68 22.19 0.20
C ASN A 186 37.91 21.02 -0.45
N LEU A 187 37.41 21.26 -1.67
CA LEU A 187 36.61 20.27 -2.40
C LEU A 187 37.45 19.10 -2.94
N GLN A 188 38.77 19.24 -3.07
CA GLN A 188 39.68 18.12 -3.38
C GLN A 188 39.59 16.98 -2.36
N SER A 189 39.23 17.31 -1.12
CA SER A 189 38.97 16.33 -0.06
C SER A 189 37.57 15.72 -0.09
N ALA A 190 36.80 15.94 -1.16
CA ALA A 190 35.50 15.30 -1.38
C ALA A 190 35.65 13.77 -1.34
N MET A 191 34.69 13.13 -0.67
CA MET A 191 34.80 11.73 -0.30
C MET A 191 33.85 10.86 -1.12
N LYS A 192 34.22 9.58 -1.21
CA LYS A 192 33.39 8.50 -1.73
C LYS A 192 33.02 7.55 -0.58
N ASN A 193 32.64 8.12 0.55
CA ASN A 193 32.27 7.40 1.77
C ASN A 193 30.78 7.04 1.76
N PHE A 194 30.46 5.87 2.28
CA PHE A 194 29.10 5.48 2.64
C PHE A 194 29.11 4.70 3.94
N TRP A 195 28.70 5.32 5.03
CA TRP A 195 28.79 4.76 6.37
C TRP A 195 27.43 4.48 6.97
N THR A 196 27.36 3.46 7.82
CA THR A 196 26.17 3.14 8.59
C THR A 196 26.47 2.79 10.05
N ILE A 197 25.54 3.13 10.94
CA ILE A 197 25.53 2.69 12.34
C ILE A 197 24.12 2.23 12.71
N ASP A 198 24.01 1.18 13.51
CA ASP A 198 22.74 0.55 13.90
C ASP A 198 22.38 0.91 15.35
N LEU A 199 21.37 1.76 15.52
CA LEU A 199 20.90 2.25 16.81
C LEU A 199 20.36 1.14 17.71
N SER A 200 19.92 0.01 17.14
CA SER A 200 19.48 -1.16 17.92
C SER A 200 20.62 -1.84 18.69
N GLN A 201 21.86 -1.47 18.41
CA GLN A 201 23.07 -2.04 19.05
C GLN A 201 23.65 -1.12 20.12
N SER A 202 22.96 -0.03 20.48
CA SER A 202 23.44 1.01 21.41
C SER A 202 23.83 0.49 22.80
N GLU A 203 23.25 -0.63 23.25
CA GLU A 203 23.59 -1.26 24.54
C GLU A 203 24.93 -2.02 24.53
N ASP A 204 25.48 -2.35 23.35
CA ASP A 204 26.74 -3.07 23.21
C ASP A 204 27.79 -2.20 22.50
N PRO A 205 28.69 -1.54 23.27
CA PRO A 205 29.71 -0.64 22.72
C PRO A 205 30.64 -1.31 21.69
N ALA A 206 30.85 -2.63 21.77
CA ALA A 206 31.69 -3.34 20.80
C ALA A 206 31.00 -3.49 19.44
N ARG A 207 29.67 -3.41 19.42
CA ARG A 207 28.84 -3.53 18.22
C ARG A 207 28.33 -2.18 17.71
N PHE A 208 28.20 -1.19 18.60
CA PHE A 208 27.74 0.17 18.31
C PHE A 208 28.84 1.03 17.67
N VAL A 209 29.25 0.61 16.46
CA VAL A 209 30.33 1.24 15.70
C VAL A 209 29.89 1.54 14.28
N TRP A 210 30.48 2.58 13.69
CA TRP A 210 30.31 2.88 12.27
C TRP A 210 30.91 1.77 11.40
N ARG A 211 30.19 1.41 10.35
CA ARG A 211 30.61 0.45 9.33
C ARG A 211 30.60 1.12 7.97
N GLU A 212 31.65 0.86 7.20
CA GLU A 212 31.70 1.29 5.81
C GLU A 212 31.01 0.28 4.89
N LEU A 213 30.18 0.79 4.00
CA LEU A 213 29.49 0.05 2.96
C LEU A 213 30.09 0.42 1.59
N PRO A 214 29.94 -0.44 0.57
CA PRO A 214 30.33 -0.09 -0.79
C PRO A 214 29.64 1.21 -1.23
N PRO A 215 30.39 2.25 -1.64
CA PRO A 215 29.80 3.51 -2.03
C PRO A 215 29.17 3.45 -3.43
N TRP A 216 28.45 4.50 -3.82
CA TRP A 216 27.82 4.58 -5.14
C TRP A 216 28.86 4.48 -6.28
N PRO A 217 28.51 3.91 -7.46
CA PRO A 217 29.45 3.75 -8.58
C PRO A 217 29.95 5.05 -9.24
N GLY A 218 29.51 6.23 -8.82
CA GLY A 218 29.89 7.54 -9.38
C GLY A 218 31.15 8.17 -8.75
N PRO A 219 31.44 9.45 -9.04
CA PRO A 219 32.58 10.18 -8.46
C PRO A 219 32.37 10.48 -6.96
N ALA A 220 33.49 10.75 -6.27
CA ALA A 220 33.47 11.33 -4.93
C ALA A 220 32.74 12.68 -4.94
N ARG A 221 32.04 13.04 -3.86
CA ARG A 221 31.24 14.28 -3.85
C ARG A 221 31.05 14.87 -2.47
N ALA A 222 30.96 16.18 -2.42
CA ALA A 222 30.42 16.94 -1.29
C ALA A 222 29.16 17.69 -1.73
N PHE A 223 28.40 18.23 -0.77
CA PHE A 223 27.17 18.99 -1.02
C PHE A 223 26.09 18.19 -1.76
N ASN A 224 26.12 16.86 -1.67
CA ASN A 224 25.04 16.02 -2.17
C ASN A 224 23.81 16.13 -1.27
N ILE A 225 22.67 15.73 -1.84
CA ILE A 225 21.48 15.46 -1.06
C ILE A 225 21.45 13.95 -0.77
N THR A 226 21.20 13.57 0.47
CA THR A 226 20.93 12.18 0.86
C THR A 226 19.53 12.12 1.45
N ALA A 227 18.64 11.36 0.85
CA ALA A 227 17.25 11.23 1.27
C ALA A 227 16.80 9.76 1.29
N GLN A 228 15.81 9.41 2.11
CA GLN A 228 15.17 8.09 2.09
C GLN A 228 13.76 8.18 1.49
N GLN A 229 13.38 7.18 0.69
CA GLN A 229 12.02 7.02 0.17
C GLN A 229 11.77 5.56 -0.27
N HIS A 230 10.51 5.13 -0.26
CA HIS A 230 10.07 3.81 -0.71
C HIS A 230 10.00 3.72 -2.24
N ASN A 231 10.64 2.72 -2.84
CA ASN A 231 10.76 2.58 -4.30
C ASN A 231 9.66 1.72 -4.97
N GLY A 232 8.66 1.29 -4.21
CA GLY A 232 7.60 0.35 -4.63
C GLY A 232 7.81 -1.09 -4.14
N TYR A 233 9.02 -1.43 -3.70
CA TYR A 233 9.33 -2.70 -3.04
C TYR A 233 9.80 -2.50 -1.60
N GLU A 234 10.64 -1.49 -1.36
CA GLU A 234 11.22 -1.23 -0.04
C GLU A 234 11.72 0.20 0.13
N ASP A 235 12.05 0.56 1.37
CA ASP A 235 12.66 1.84 1.72
C ASP A 235 14.13 1.87 1.27
N CYS A 236 14.45 2.75 0.33
CA CYS A 236 15.78 2.93 -0.26
C CYS A 236 16.39 4.28 0.11
N ILE A 237 17.70 4.40 -0.08
CA ILE A 237 18.47 5.62 0.13
C ILE A 237 18.86 6.20 -1.22
N TYR A 238 18.72 7.51 -1.37
CA TYR A 238 19.01 8.22 -2.61
C TYR A 238 20.12 9.23 -2.37
N VAL A 239 21.18 9.14 -3.17
CA VAL A 239 22.26 10.13 -3.24
C VAL A 239 22.09 10.91 -4.54
N ILE A 240 21.82 12.21 -4.41
CA ILE A 240 21.38 13.09 -5.50
C ILE A 240 22.39 14.23 -5.65
N SER A 241 22.86 14.44 -6.89
CA SER A 241 23.66 15.61 -7.27
C SER A 241 24.93 15.76 -6.39
N GLY A 242 25.41 17.00 -6.21
CA GLY A 242 26.64 17.32 -5.47
C GLY A 242 27.71 17.96 -6.35
N ARG A 243 28.88 18.20 -5.76
CA ARG A 243 30.05 18.77 -6.41
C ARG A 243 31.22 17.83 -6.29
N HIS A 244 32.00 17.77 -7.36
CA HIS A 244 33.27 17.05 -7.40
C HIS A 244 34.33 17.97 -8.01
N GLU A 245 35.58 17.83 -7.60
CA GLU A 245 36.71 18.54 -8.21
C GLU A 245 37.63 17.50 -8.86
N ASP A 246 37.95 17.72 -10.14
CA ASP A 246 38.82 16.88 -10.96
C ASP A 246 39.86 17.79 -11.61
N ASP A 247 41.16 17.57 -11.38
CA ASP A 247 42.27 18.39 -11.91
C ASP A 247 42.07 19.92 -11.80
N SER A 248 41.58 20.39 -10.64
CA SER A 248 41.25 21.80 -10.35
C SER A 248 40.05 22.38 -11.11
N GLU A 249 39.27 21.55 -11.81
CA GLU A 249 37.97 21.91 -12.37
C GLU A 249 36.82 21.38 -11.52
N ILE A 250 35.86 22.25 -11.19
CA ILE A 250 34.66 21.87 -10.44
C ILE A 250 33.61 21.32 -11.39
N ARG A 251 33.19 20.07 -11.16
CA ARG A 251 32.09 19.42 -11.85
C ARG A 251 30.81 19.45 -10.99
N PHE A 252 29.74 19.93 -11.61
CA PHE A 252 28.39 19.95 -11.04
C PHE A 252 27.63 18.68 -11.43
N LEU A 253 27.37 17.82 -10.46
CA LEU A 253 26.80 16.51 -10.70
C LEU A 253 25.27 16.58 -10.76
N LYS A 254 24.68 15.78 -11.65
CA LYS A 254 23.22 15.61 -11.76
C LYS A 254 22.76 14.18 -11.53
N ASP A 255 23.71 13.26 -11.35
CA ASP A 255 23.40 11.86 -11.21
C ASP A 255 22.63 11.56 -9.92
N VAL A 256 21.80 10.52 -10.00
CA VAL A 256 20.99 10.03 -8.89
C VAL A 256 21.26 8.55 -8.72
N TRP A 257 21.62 8.16 -7.50
CA TRP A 257 21.92 6.78 -7.14
C TRP A 257 20.97 6.30 -6.04
N GLU A 258 20.31 5.17 -6.29
CA GLU A 258 19.46 4.47 -5.32
C GLU A 258 20.24 3.31 -4.71
N PHE A 259 20.35 3.27 -3.38
CA PHE A 259 20.88 2.14 -2.62
C PHE A 259 19.74 1.41 -1.95
N ASN A 260 19.75 0.08 -2.10
CA ASN A 260 18.83 -0.81 -1.43
C ASN A 260 19.51 -1.45 -0.20
N PRO A 261 19.08 -1.13 1.04
CA PRO A 261 19.68 -1.67 2.26
C PRO A 261 19.57 -3.19 2.45
N LYS A 262 18.61 -3.86 1.81
CA LYS A 262 18.46 -5.33 1.94
C LYS A 262 19.38 -6.08 0.99
N THR A 263 19.55 -5.58 -0.22
CA THR A 263 20.39 -6.24 -1.24
C THR A 263 21.82 -5.71 -1.28
N ASN A 264 22.11 -4.59 -0.59
CA ASN A 264 23.37 -3.87 -0.63
C ASN A 264 23.81 -3.49 -2.06
N PHE A 265 22.85 -3.16 -2.92
CA PHE A 265 23.08 -2.87 -4.32
C PHE A 265 22.71 -1.43 -4.69
N TRP A 266 23.52 -0.82 -5.56
CA TRP A 266 23.30 0.51 -6.11
C TRP A 266 22.71 0.45 -7.51
N LYS A 267 21.66 1.23 -7.77
CA LYS A 267 21.02 1.38 -9.07
C LYS A 267 21.04 2.85 -9.51
N LYS A 268 21.48 3.13 -10.74
CA LYS A 268 21.39 4.48 -11.31
C LYS A 268 19.92 4.81 -11.61
N ARG A 269 19.49 6.01 -11.26
CA ARG A 269 18.15 6.56 -11.53
C ARG A 269 18.22 7.68 -12.57
N ALA A 270 17.08 8.25 -12.93
CA ALA A 270 17.05 9.39 -13.83
C ALA A 270 17.82 10.56 -13.22
N ASP A 271 18.75 11.13 -13.99
CA ASP A 271 19.53 12.29 -13.57
C ASP A 271 18.58 13.47 -13.28
N ALA A 272 18.93 14.27 -12.28
CA ALA A 272 18.20 15.48 -11.96
C ALA A 272 18.20 16.46 -13.16
N PRO A 273 17.11 17.23 -13.39
CA PRO A 273 17.03 18.16 -14.51
C PRO A 273 18.18 19.17 -14.54
N ARG A 274 18.64 19.58 -13.35
CA ARG A 274 19.80 20.45 -13.13
C ARG A 274 20.59 19.98 -11.90
N CYS A 275 21.78 20.54 -11.70
CA CYS A 275 22.48 20.38 -10.43
C CYS A 275 21.63 21.00 -9.30
N VAL A 276 21.55 20.33 -8.16
CA VAL A 276 20.81 20.78 -6.97
C VAL A 276 21.72 20.67 -5.73
N MET A 277 23.01 20.91 -5.93
CA MET A 277 24.02 20.82 -4.89
C MET A 277 23.72 21.75 -3.72
N ALA A 278 24.18 21.34 -2.53
CA ALA A 278 23.91 21.98 -1.25
C ALA A 278 22.40 22.07 -0.95
N GLY A 279 21.59 21.31 -1.67
CA GLY A 279 20.15 21.42 -1.63
C GLY A 279 19.52 20.80 -0.40
N THR A 280 18.21 20.97 -0.36
CA THR A 280 17.38 20.69 0.80
C THR A 280 16.32 19.70 0.35
N GLY A 281 16.58 18.40 0.56
CA GLY A 281 15.72 17.35 0.04
C GLY A 281 15.26 16.32 1.08
N ILE A 282 14.02 15.86 0.96
CA ILE A 282 13.40 14.89 1.87
C ILE A 282 12.31 14.08 1.16
N GLY A 283 12.09 12.85 1.62
CA GLY A 283 10.96 12.02 1.16
C GLY A 283 9.64 12.51 1.74
N LEU A 284 8.66 12.73 0.85
CA LEU A 284 7.31 13.17 1.20
C LEU A 284 6.27 12.27 0.49
N GLY A 285 5.16 11.99 1.18
CA GLY A 285 4.22 10.96 0.76
C GLY A 285 4.87 9.58 0.69
N GLN A 286 4.28 8.67 -0.10
CA GLN A 286 4.71 7.28 -0.19
C GLN A 286 5.88 7.05 -1.17
N SER A 287 6.05 7.89 -2.19
CA SER A 287 7.02 7.60 -3.28
C SER A 287 7.68 8.82 -3.91
N HIS A 288 7.52 10.02 -3.33
CA HIS A 288 8.11 11.25 -3.85
C HIS A 288 9.30 11.73 -3.01
N LEU A 289 10.37 12.16 -3.68
CA LEU A 289 11.45 12.94 -3.08
C LEU A 289 11.27 14.39 -3.53
N PHE A 290 11.14 15.30 -2.57
CA PHE A 290 11.07 16.74 -2.86
C PHE A 290 12.41 17.39 -2.62
N ILE A 291 12.77 18.33 -3.49
CA ILE A 291 13.96 19.16 -3.42
C ILE A 291 13.49 20.62 -3.31
N PHE A 292 13.52 21.17 -2.11
CA PHE A 292 13.05 22.51 -1.74
C PHE A 292 14.14 23.60 -1.83
N GLY A 293 15.30 23.25 -2.36
CA GLY A 293 16.43 24.16 -2.46
C GLY A 293 17.61 23.48 -3.12
N GLY A 294 18.50 24.27 -3.69
CA GLY A 294 19.70 23.79 -4.38
C GLY A 294 20.29 24.84 -5.31
N ALA A 295 21.61 24.79 -5.48
CA ALA A 295 22.33 25.62 -6.44
C ALA A 295 22.59 24.84 -7.74
N ASP A 296 22.43 25.49 -8.89
CA ASP A 296 22.62 24.86 -10.20
C ASP A 296 24.04 25.03 -10.79
N GLY A 297 24.86 25.86 -10.15
CA GLY A 297 26.23 26.14 -10.57
C GLY A 297 26.37 27.16 -11.71
N SER A 298 25.26 27.64 -12.29
CA SER A 298 25.27 28.52 -13.47
C SER A 298 26.00 29.86 -13.25
N LEU A 299 25.93 30.39 -12.02
CA LEU A 299 26.58 31.65 -11.62
C LEU A 299 27.77 31.43 -10.68
N PHE A 300 28.25 30.19 -10.53
CA PHE A 300 29.27 29.85 -9.54
C PHE A 300 30.56 30.69 -9.69
N ALA A 301 31.06 30.84 -10.92
CA ALA A 301 32.27 31.60 -11.22
C ALA A 301 32.08 33.14 -11.20
N LYS A 302 30.84 33.63 -11.13
CA LYS A 302 30.50 35.07 -11.17
C LYS A 302 30.09 35.61 -9.80
N ALA A 303 30.19 34.81 -8.74
CA ALA A 303 29.73 35.19 -7.41
C ALA A 303 30.46 36.45 -6.89
N ASP A 304 31.78 36.51 -7.07
CA ASP A 304 32.61 37.64 -6.62
C ASP A 304 32.47 38.89 -7.51
N ASP A 305 32.05 38.72 -8.77
CA ASP A 305 31.78 39.83 -9.69
C ASP A 305 30.41 40.47 -9.38
N LEU A 306 29.39 39.64 -9.21
CA LEU A 306 28.01 40.09 -9.00
C LEU A 306 27.78 40.62 -7.59
N LYS A 307 28.45 40.05 -6.58
CA LYS A 307 28.30 40.42 -5.17
C LYS A 307 26.84 40.59 -4.73
N ASP A 308 26.44 41.81 -4.37
CA ASP A 308 25.10 42.15 -3.92
C ASP A 308 24.06 42.21 -5.06
N GLU A 309 24.50 42.21 -6.33
CA GLU A 309 23.64 42.08 -7.51
C GLU A 309 23.35 40.60 -7.86
N HIS A 310 23.94 39.64 -7.14
CA HIS A 310 23.69 38.22 -7.39
C HIS A 310 22.19 37.89 -7.13
N PRO A 311 21.47 37.30 -8.12
CA PRO A 311 20.02 37.09 -8.06
C PRO A 311 19.58 36.02 -7.06
N GLY A 312 20.54 35.21 -6.60
CA GLY A 312 20.33 34.09 -5.67
C GLY A 312 20.23 32.76 -6.41
N PHE A 313 19.82 31.73 -5.67
CA PHE A 313 19.66 30.39 -6.23
C PHE A 313 18.27 30.22 -6.89
N PRO A 314 18.10 29.30 -7.86
CA PRO A 314 16.84 29.11 -8.57
C PRO A 314 15.64 28.84 -7.64
N LYS A 315 14.57 29.63 -7.75
CA LYS A 315 13.39 29.53 -6.86
C LYS A 315 12.31 28.58 -7.38
N GLU A 316 12.70 27.35 -7.68
CA GLU A 316 11.80 26.30 -8.14
C GLU A 316 12.09 25.00 -7.40
N ALA A 317 11.02 24.41 -6.84
CA ALA A 317 11.07 23.10 -6.20
C ALA A 317 10.98 21.99 -7.25
N LEU A 318 11.62 20.85 -6.99
CA LEU A 318 11.55 19.67 -7.84
C LEU A 318 10.97 18.50 -7.06
N ALA A 319 10.21 17.63 -7.75
CA ALA A 319 9.74 16.36 -7.23
C ALA A 319 10.28 15.22 -8.11
N PHE A 320 10.82 14.19 -7.47
CA PHE A 320 11.22 12.94 -8.12
C PHE A 320 10.35 11.80 -7.64
N HIS A 321 9.70 11.10 -8.57
CA HIS A 321 8.88 9.94 -8.26
C HIS A 321 9.70 8.65 -8.43
N THR A 322 9.86 7.93 -7.32
CA THR A 322 10.78 6.78 -7.21
C THR A 322 10.33 5.55 -8.00
N ILE A 323 9.03 5.37 -8.23
CA ILE A 323 8.49 4.25 -9.00
C ILE A 323 8.62 4.52 -10.50
N THR A 324 8.08 5.64 -11.00
CA THR A 324 8.09 6.00 -12.44
C THR A 324 9.47 6.41 -12.94
N ASN A 325 10.40 6.73 -12.02
CA ASN A 325 11.74 7.23 -12.32
C ASN A 325 11.72 8.58 -13.08
N THR A 326 10.81 9.47 -12.70
CA THR A 326 10.59 10.75 -13.40
C THR A 326 10.73 11.93 -12.46
N TRP A 327 11.17 13.04 -13.05
CA TRP A 327 11.26 14.35 -12.40
C TRP A 327 10.13 15.24 -12.91
N THR A 328 9.57 16.06 -12.04
CA THR A 328 8.65 17.14 -12.39
C THR A 328 8.92 18.38 -11.55
N THR A 329 8.41 19.53 -11.99
CA THR A 329 8.44 20.76 -11.19
C THR A 329 7.37 20.68 -10.09
N ALA A 330 7.72 21.07 -8.88
CA ALA A 330 6.79 21.18 -7.75
C ALA A 330 6.32 22.64 -7.53
N GLY A 331 6.60 23.51 -8.50
CA GLY A 331 6.20 24.92 -8.47
C GLY A 331 7.29 25.86 -7.96
N THR A 332 6.96 27.15 -7.94
CA THR A 332 7.85 28.20 -7.47
C THR A 332 7.91 28.25 -5.95
N MET A 333 9.06 28.67 -5.43
CA MET A 333 9.31 28.79 -4.00
C MET A 333 9.41 30.27 -3.59
N PRO A 334 8.95 30.68 -2.40
CA PRO A 334 9.13 32.06 -1.93
C PRO A 334 10.62 32.42 -1.83
N ILE A 335 11.42 31.46 -1.35
CA ILE A 335 12.86 31.57 -1.18
C ILE A 335 13.52 30.21 -1.46
N ASN A 336 14.78 30.21 -1.91
CA ASN A 336 15.60 29.00 -2.00
C ASN A 336 16.64 29.06 -0.87
N GLN A 337 16.55 28.12 0.07
CA GLN A 337 17.49 27.95 1.17
C GLN A 337 18.37 26.72 0.88
N VAL A 338 19.65 26.95 0.63
CA VAL A 338 20.67 25.89 0.53
C VAL A 338 21.42 25.75 1.85
N THR A 339 22.13 24.63 2.02
CA THR A 339 22.92 24.30 3.23
C THR A 339 22.06 24.29 4.49
N THR A 340 20.90 23.66 4.44
CA THR A 340 20.03 23.45 5.59
C THR A 340 19.45 22.05 5.54
N ILE A 341 19.00 21.54 6.68
CA ILE A 341 18.47 20.18 6.80
C ILE A 341 16.95 20.28 6.87
N PRO A 342 16.21 19.71 5.90
CA PRO A 342 14.76 19.64 6.00
C PRO A 342 14.37 18.61 7.06
N VAL A 343 13.39 18.94 7.89
CA VAL A 343 12.90 18.02 8.93
C VAL A 343 11.39 17.90 8.87
N LYS A 344 10.88 16.70 9.16
CA LYS A 344 9.44 16.50 9.35
C LYS A 344 9.08 16.92 10.77
N TRP A 345 8.12 17.84 10.90
CA TRP A 345 7.52 18.22 12.17
C TRP A 345 6.01 18.10 12.03
N GLU A 346 5.43 17.12 12.74
CA GLU A 346 4.04 16.68 12.50
C GLU A 346 3.88 16.25 11.03
N ASP A 347 2.89 16.79 10.31
CA ASP A 347 2.63 16.49 8.90
C ASP A 347 3.29 17.47 7.92
N LYS A 348 4.12 18.40 8.43
CA LYS A 348 4.75 19.46 7.62
C LYS A 348 6.27 19.28 7.52
N VAL A 349 6.85 19.80 6.44
CA VAL A 349 8.31 19.90 6.28
C VAL A 349 8.78 21.29 6.70
N ILE A 350 9.80 21.36 7.54
CA ILE A 350 10.33 22.62 8.05
C ILE A 350 11.71 22.91 7.47
N LEU A 351 11.89 24.14 6.98
CA LEU A 351 13.16 24.70 6.54
C LEU A 351 13.53 25.85 7.48
N ALA A 352 14.49 25.63 8.38
CA ALA A 352 14.69 26.51 9.53
C ALA A 352 15.55 27.76 9.27
N SER A 353 16.45 27.70 8.29
CA SER A 353 17.35 28.79 7.88
C SER A 353 18.10 28.32 6.62
N GLY A 354 19.15 29.02 6.21
CA GLY A 354 20.02 28.61 5.12
C GLY A 354 20.62 29.79 4.37
N GLU A 355 21.41 29.48 3.35
CA GLU A 355 21.99 30.44 2.43
C GLU A 355 21.06 30.66 1.22
N ILE A 356 20.84 31.91 0.83
CA ILE A 356 19.90 32.28 -0.25
C ILE A 356 20.59 32.83 -1.49
N ARG A 357 21.82 33.31 -1.29
CA ARG A 357 22.80 33.70 -2.30
C ARG A 357 24.19 33.71 -1.64
N PRO A 358 25.29 33.73 -2.40
CA PRO A 358 26.64 33.73 -1.84
C PRO A 358 26.79 34.72 -0.67
N ARG A 359 27.27 34.23 0.47
CA ARG A 359 27.52 34.98 1.72
C ARG A 359 26.28 35.54 2.44
N VAL A 360 25.06 35.38 1.90
CA VAL A 360 23.82 35.92 2.52
C VAL A 360 22.91 34.78 3.01
N ARG A 361 22.57 34.85 4.30
CA ARG A 361 21.69 33.89 4.99
C ARG A 361 20.32 34.52 5.24
N THR A 362 19.37 33.71 5.69
CA THR A 362 18.02 34.18 6.03
C THR A 362 17.58 33.65 7.40
N PRO A 363 16.98 34.50 8.26
CA PRO A 363 16.36 34.05 9.49
C PRO A 363 14.98 33.43 9.25
N GLN A 364 14.45 33.47 8.03
CA GLN A 364 13.09 32.99 7.75
C GLN A 364 13.01 31.48 7.92
N VAL A 365 11.97 31.05 8.64
CA VAL A 365 11.62 29.65 8.83
C VAL A 365 10.38 29.38 8.00
N TRP A 366 10.43 28.35 7.16
CA TRP A 366 9.31 27.97 6.29
C TRP A 366 8.79 26.61 6.68
N SER A 367 7.47 26.52 6.75
CA SER A 367 6.71 25.28 6.80
C SER A 367 6.14 25.01 5.41
N VAL A 368 6.28 23.77 4.94
CA VAL A 368 5.87 23.34 3.60
C VAL A 368 4.98 22.11 3.72
N GLU A 369 3.84 22.15 3.05
CA GLU A 369 2.92 21.01 2.96
C GLU A 369 2.45 20.81 1.51
N PRO A 370 2.30 19.56 1.05
CA PRO A 370 1.73 19.31 -0.27
C PRO A 370 0.24 19.62 -0.25
N VAL A 371 -0.26 20.24 -1.32
CA VAL A 371 -1.67 20.56 -1.47
C VAL A 371 -2.37 19.42 -2.19
N ALA A 372 -3.36 18.81 -1.54
CA ALA A 372 -4.19 17.80 -2.18
C ALA A 372 -5.09 18.45 -3.25
N GLU A 373 -5.11 17.91 -4.46
CA GLU A 373 -5.96 18.43 -5.52
C GLU A 373 -7.43 18.07 -5.26
N GLN A 374 -8.24 19.03 -4.83
CA GLN A 374 -9.68 18.83 -4.68
C GLN A 374 -10.41 19.00 -6.01
N HIS A 375 -10.71 17.89 -6.67
CA HIS A 375 -11.55 17.87 -7.85
C HIS A 375 -13.03 17.68 -7.48
N GLY A 376 -13.89 18.55 -8.00
CA GLY A 376 -15.33 18.39 -7.85
C GLY A 376 -15.82 17.22 -8.70
N PHE A 377 -16.30 16.15 -8.08
CA PHE A 377 -16.84 14.96 -8.78
C PHE A 377 -17.92 15.31 -9.82
N GLY A 378 -18.68 16.40 -9.62
CA GLY A 378 -19.66 16.90 -10.58
C GLY A 378 -21.02 16.20 -10.48
N LEU A 379 -22.09 16.96 -10.76
CA LEU A 379 -23.48 16.50 -10.55
C LEU A 379 -23.85 15.29 -11.41
N ILE A 380 -23.34 15.20 -12.64
CA ILE A 380 -23.62 14.07 -13.55
C ILE A 380 -23.02 12.78 -12.99
N ASN A 381 -21.77 12.82 -12.52
CA ASN A 381 -21.12 11.65 -11.93
C ASN A 381 -21.86 11.20 -10.65
N TYR A 382 -22.28 12.15 -9.80
CA TYR A 382 -23.15 11.81 -8.66
C TYR A 382 -24.48 11.20 -9.09
N GLY A 383 -25.13 11.74 -10.12
CA GLY A 383 -26.38 11.19 -10.66
C GLY A 383 -26.22 9.75 -11.12
N VAL A 384 -25.13 9.43 -11.83
CA VAL A 384 -24.81 8.06 -12.26
C VAL A 384 -24.51 7.16 -11.06
N LEU A 385 -23.67 7.61 -10.12
CA LEU A 385 -23.32 6.85 -8.92
C LEU A 385 -24.54 6.51 -8.06
N PHE A 386 -25.34 7.51 -7.70
CA PHE A 386 -26.53 7.28 -6.87
C PHE A 386 -27.62 6.52 -7.63
N GLY A 387 -27.80 6.77 -8.93
CA GLY A 387 -28.70 5.99 -9.76
C GLY A 387 -28.33 4.49 -9.77
N TYR A 388 -27.03 4.21 -9.89
CA TYR A 388 -26.50 2.85 -9.79
C TYR A 388 -26.74 2.23 -8.40
N LEU A 389 -26.39 2.94 -7.33
CA LEU A 389 -26.57 2.44 -5.96
C LEU A 389 -28.04 2.17 -5.65
N LEU A 390 -28.96 3.04 -6.06
CA LEU A 390 -30.40 2.85 -5.90
C LEU A 390 -30.91 1.65 -6.72
N ALA A 391 -30.38 1.42 -7.92
CA ALA A 391 -30.71 0.23 -8.70
C ALA A 391 -30.29 -1.06 -7.97
N MET A 392 -29.12 -1.08 -7.35
CA MET A 392 -28.66 -2.23 -6.54
C MET A 392 -29.53 -2.46 -5.31
N LEU A 393 -29.91 -1.39 -4.60
CA LEU A 393 -30.88 -1.49 -3.49
C LEU A 393 -32.22 -2.04 -3.98
N GLY A 394 -32.71 -1.57 -5.13
CA GLY A 394 -33.96 -2.03 -5.73
C GLY A 394 -33.97 -3.53 -6.02
N ILE A 395 -32.86 -4.08 -6.52
CA ILE A 395 -32.69 -5.53 -6.72
C ILE A 395 -32.73 -6.27 -5.39
N GLY A 396 -32.03 -5.76 -4.37
CA GLY A 396 -32.06 -6.33 -3.02
C GLY A 396 -33.46 -6.41 -2.43
N PHE A 397 -34.25 -5.34 -2.55
CA PHE A 397 -35.65 -5.31 -2.12
C PHE A 397 -36.55 -6.24 -2.94
N TYR A 398 -36.34 -6.35 -4.25
CA TYR A 398 -37.14 -7.24 -5.10
C TYR A 398 -37.00 -8.71 -4.68
N PHE A 399 -35.78 -9.17 -4.40
CA PHE A 399 -35.53 -10.55 -3.97
C PHE A 399 -35.83 -10.79 -2.49
N ALA A 400 -35.71 -9.76 -1.65
CA ALA A 400 -36.15 -9.82 -0.25
C ALA A 400 -37.62 -10.28 -0.11
N LEU A 401 -38.51 -9.84 -1.01
CA LEU A 401 -39.93 -10.22 -1.01
C LEU A 401 -40.16 -11.72 -1.31
N LYS A 402 -39.14 -12.42 -1.81
CA LYS A 402 -39.21 -13.85 -2.15
C LYS A 402 -38.72 -14.77 -1.03
N ASN A 403 -37.95 -14.25 -0.07
CA ASN A 403 -37.38 -15.04 1.03
C ASN A 403 -38.44 -15.40 2.08
N LYS A 404 -38.84 -16.68 2.15
CA LYS A 404 -39.84 -17.18 3.13
C LYS A 404 -39.24 -18.13 4.16
N THR A 405 -38.14 -18.80 3.81
CA THR A 405 -37.46 -19.80 4.62
C THR A 405 -35.96 -19.49 4.74
N THR A 406 -35.26 -20.18 5.64
CA THR A 406 -33.79 -20.07 5.69
C THR A 406 -33.11 -20.70 4.48
N ASP A 407 -33.75 -21.69 3.82
CA ASP A 407 -33.21 -22.29 2.60
C ASP A 407 -33.23 -21.28 1.43
N ASP A 408 -34.32 -20.50 1.30
CA ASP A 408 -34.36 -19.38 0.36
C ASP A 408 -33.24 -18.37 0.67
N TYR A 409 -33.10 -18.00 1.96
CA TYR A 409 -32.15 -16.96 2.39
C TYR A 409 -30.68 -17.38 2.26
N PHE A 410 -30.34 -18.64 2.53
CA PHE A 410 -28.95 -19.14 2.52
C PHE A 410 -28.56 -19.85 1.24
N ARG A 411 -29.49 -20.53 0.56
CA ARG A 411 -29.21 -21.40 -0.60
C ARG A 411 -29.96 -20.98 -1.87
N GLY A 412 -30.83 -19.96 -1.80
CA GLY A 412 -31.55 -19.44 -2.96
C GLY A 412 -32.46 -20.49 -3.60
N GLY A 413 -33.02 -21.40 -2.78
CA GLY A 413 -33.92 -22.46 -3.23
C GLY A 413 -33.33 -23.44 -4.27
N LYS A 414 -31.99 -23.49 -4.40
CA LYS A 414 -31.25 -24.33 -5.36
C LYS A 414 -31.67 -24.17 -6.83
N HIS A 415 -32.19 -23.03 -7.25
CA HIS A 415 -32.71 -22.84 -8.62
C HIS A 415 -31.91 -21.82 -9.45
N LEU A 416 -30.76 -21.35 -8.96
CA LEU A 416 -30.01 -20.32 -9.64
C LEU A 416 -29.27 -20.86 -10.87
N PRO A 417 -29.21 -20.09 -11.97
CA PRO A 417 -28.50 -20.52 -13.15
C PRO A 417 -26.99 -20.51 -12.93
N TRP A 418 -26.29 -21.49 -13.51
CA TRP A 418 -24.86 -21.71 -13.30
C TRP A 418 -23.99 -20.50 -13.62
N TRP A 419 -24.34 -19.71 -14.65
CA TRP A 419 -23.55 -18.56 -15.07
C TRP A 419 -23.66 -17.40 -14.08
N ALA A 420 -24.83 -17.19 -13.45
CA ALA A 420 -24.99 -16.17 -12.41
C ALA A 420 -24.24 -16.57 -11.14
N ALA A 421 -24.37 -17.83 -10.72
CA ALA A 421 -23.58 -18.37 -9.61
C ALA A 421 -22.06 -18.30 -9.91
N GLY A 422 -21.65 -18.54 -11.16
CA GLY A 422 -20.26 -18.43 -11.59
C GLY A 422 -19.71 -17.00 -11.55
N CYS A 423 -20.46 -16.01 -12.06
CA CYS A 423 -20.13 -14.60 -11.93
C CYS A 423 -20.08 -14.17 -10.46
N SER A 424 -20.94 -14.71 -9.62
CA SER A 424 -20.96 -14.41 -8.19
C SER A 424 -19.78 -15.01 -7.43
N ILE A 425 -19.32 -16.23 -7.78
CA ILE A 425 -18.04 -16.76 -7.28
C ILE A 425 -16.90 -15.83 -7.72
N PHE A 426 -16.89 -15.42 -8.98
CA PHE A 426 -15.86 -14.52 -9.52
C PHE A 426 -15.85 -13.16 -8.82
N ALA A 427 -16.99 -12.47 -8.69
CA ALA A 427 -17.08 -11.19 -8.00
C ALA A 427 -16.63 -11.28 -6.54
N THR A 428 -17.01 -12.37 -5.85
CA THR A 428 -16.57 -12.66 -4.48
C THR A 428 -15.05 -12.83 -4.38
N MET A 429 -14.42 -13.47 -5.36
CA MET A 429 -12.97 -13.67 -5.38
C MET A 429 -12.21 -12.41 -5.82
N LEU A 430 -12.78 -11.64 -6.74
CA LEU A 430 -12.19 -10.40 -7.25
C LEU A 430 -12.19 -9.32 -6.14
N SER A 431 -13.32 -8.97 -5.52
CA SER A 431 -13.41 -7.90 -4.50
C SER A 431 -12.84 -6.52 -4.92
N SER A 432 -13.13 -5.47 -4.14
CA SER A 432 -12.48 -4.17 -4.36
C SER A 432 -10.97 -4.21 -4.13
N LEU A 433 -10.49 -5.17 -3.34
CA LEU A 433 -9.07 -5.34 -3.10
C LEU A 433 -8.28 -5.68 -4.35
N THR A 434 -8.79 -6.54 -5.23
CA THR A 434 -8.07 -6.79 -6.49
C THR A 434 -8.30 -5.67 -7.48
N PHE A 435 -9.47 -5.02 -7.46
CA PHE A 435 -9.80 -3.93 -8.38
C PHE A 435 -8.84 -2.75 -8.26
N THR A 436 -8.48 -2.33 -7.05
CA THR A 436 -7.49 -1.26 -6.83
C THR A 436 -6.10 -1.80 -6.53
N GLY A 437 -6.00 -2.85 -5.71
CA GLY A 437 -4.72 -3.38 -5.23
C GLY A 437 -3.88 -4.06 -6.31
N ILE A 438 -4.47 -4.78 -7.27
CA ILE A 438 -3.69 -5.39 -8.38
C ILE A 438 -3.09 -4.30 -9.29
N PRO A 439 -3.87 -3.32 -9.80
CA PRO A 439 -3.29 -2.22 -10.55
C PRO A 439 -2.20 -1.48 -9.78
N SER A 440 -2.40 -1.21 -8.49
CA SER A 440 -1.39 -0.55 -7.64
C SER A 440 -0.12 -1.38 -7.48
N LYS A 441 -0.22 -2.70 -7.30
CA LYS A 441 0.94 -3.60 -7.27
C LYS A 441 1.67 -3.64 -8.61
N ALA A 442 0.97 -3.76 -9.73
CA ALA A 442 1.58 -3.76 -11.06
C ALA A 442 2.19 -2.39 -11.42
N PHE A 443 1.57 -1.28 -10.98
CA PHE A 443 2.13 0.06 -11.10
C PHE A 443 3.45 0.18 -10.33
N ALA A 444 3.48 -0.26 -9.08
CA ALA A 444 4.67 -0.17 -8.22
C ALA A 444 5.76 -1.15 -8.63
N GLN A 445 5.38 -2.37 -8.98
CA GLN A 445 6.24 -3.53 -9.13
C GLN A 445 6.16 -4.10 -10.55
N ASP A 446 5.74 -5.36 -10.69
CA ASP A 446 5.73 -6.16 -11.91
C ASP A 446 4.52 -7.15 -11.92
N TRP A 447 4.54 -8.13 -12.82
CA TRP A 447 3.43 -9.08 -13.03
C TRP A 447 3.59 -10.41 -12.28
N VAL A 448 4.58 -10.58 -11.39
CA VAL A 448 4.83 -11.88 -10.74
C VAL A 448 3.61 -12.36 -9.95
N TYR A 449 2.86 -11.45 -9.32
CA TYR A 449 1.61 -11.78 -8.63
C TYR A 449 0.52 -12.36 -9.55
N ALA A 450 0.57 -12.08 -10.86
CA ALA A 450 -0.38 -12.63 -11.84
C ALA A 450 -0.29 -14.17 -11.91
N VAL A 451 0.90 -14.74 -11.68
CA VAL A 451 1.09 -16.19 -11.61
C VAL A 451 0.21 -16.81 -10.52
N GLY A 452 0.01 -16.11 -9.40
CA GLY A 452 -0.86 -16.57 -8.33
C GLY A 452 -2.32 -16.68 -8.77
N ASN A 453 -2.82 -15.71 -9.54
CA ASN A 453 -4.16 -15.79 -10.12
C ASN A 453 -4.27 -16.90 -11.17
N PHE A 454 -3.21 -17.16 -11.94
CA PHE A 454 -3.20 -18.28 -12.88
C PHE A 454 -3.20 -19.66 -12.20
N MET A 455 -2.98 -19.75 -10.88
CA MET A 455 -3.21 -20.98 -10.11
C MET A 455 -4.68 -21.24 -9.80
N ILE A 456 -5.59 -20.25 -9.98
CA ILE A 456 -7.03 -20.44 -9.78
C ILE A 456 -7.59 -21.53 -10.72
N PRO A 457 -7.39 -21.49 -12.05
CA PRO A 457 -7.79 -22.58 -12.94
C PRO A 457 -7.21 -23.94 -12.56
N VAL A 458 -5.98 -23.99 -12.07
CA VAL A 458 -5.32 -25.23 -11.65
C VAL A 458 -6.05 -25.82 -10.43
N VAL A 459 -6.33 -25.00 -9.42
CA VAL A 459 -7.02 -25.45 -8.21
C VAL A 459 -8.51 -25.67 -8.43
N ALA A 460 -9.13 -25.06 -9.44
CA ALA A 460 -10.52 -25.32 -9.80
C ALA A 460 -10.79 -26.81 -10.12
N PHE A 461 -9.79 -27.56 -10.61
CA PHE A 461 -9.89 -29.02 -10.74
C PHE A 461 -10.15 -29.69 -9.39
N ILE A 462 -9.44 -29.27 -8.33
CA ILE A 462 -9.67 -29.77 -6.97
C ILE A 462 -11.08 -29.36 -6.50
N GLY A 463 -11.49 -28.11 -6.76
CA GLY A 463 -12.84 -27.64 -6.45
C GLY A 463 -13.94 -28.51 -7.09
N VAL A 464 -13.83 -28.82 -8.38
CA VAL A 464 -14.84 -29.57 -9.15
C VAL A 464 -14.83 -31.06 -8.88
N TYR A 465 -13.66 -31.69 -8.84
CA TYR A 465 -13.54 -33.15 -8.78
C TYR A 465 -13.38 -33.69 -7.36
N VAL A 466 -13.04 -32.83 -6.39
CA VAL A 466 -12.86 -33.22 -4.99
C VAL A 466 -13.91 -32.52 -4.13
N ALA A 467 -13.84 -31.20 -3.95
CA ALA A 467 -14.65 -30.48 -2.96
C ALA A 467 -16.16 -30.56 -3.25
N LEU A 468 -16.56 -30.26 -4.49
CA LEU A 468 -17.95 -30.19 -4.91
C LEU A 468 -18.75 -31.51 -4.65
N PRO A 469 -18.25 -32.70 -5.04
CA PRO A 469 -18.90 -33.97 -4.72
C PRO A 469 -19.18 -34.17 -3.23
N PHE A 470 -18.23 -33.84 -2.34
CA PHE A 470 -18.41 -33.99 -0.90
C PHE A 470 -19.57 -33.13 -0.40
N TYR A 471 -19.57 -31.84 -0.76
CA TYR A 471 -20.56 -30.89 -0.26
C TYR A 471 -21.97 -31.18 -0.75
N ARG A 472 -22.14 -31.49 -2.05
CA ARG A 472 -23.47 -31.79 -2.58
C ARG A 472 -24.05 -33.07 -2.03
N ARG A 473 -23.21 -34.04 -1.69
CA ARG A 473 -23.64 -35.32 -1.12
C ARG A 473 -24.19 -35.18 0.30
N ILE A 474 -23.55 -34.39 1.16
CA ILE A 474 -24.03 -34.15 2.53
C ILE A 474 -25.13 -33.09 2.62
N ASP A 475 -25.57 -32.56 1.46
CA ASP A 475 -26.52 -31.45 1.32
C ASP A 475 -26.25 -30.26 2.27
N ALA A 476 -24.97 -29.97 2.53
CA ALA A 476 -24.53 -28.99 3.52
C ALA A 476 -25.07 -27.59 3.27
N THR A 477 -25.47 -26.93 4.35
CA THR A 477 -25.72 -25.48 4.36
C THR A 477 -24.45 -24.72 4.78
N SER A 478 -23.63 -25.30 5.66
CA SER A 478 -22.31 -24.82 6.07
C SER A 478 -21.21 -25.80 5.66
N ALA A 479 -20.10 -25.28 5.13
CA ALA A 479 -18.90 -26.03 4.82
C ALA A 479 -18.39 -26.83 6.04
N TYR A 480 -18.60 -26.31 7.25
CA TYR A 480 -18.07 -26.92 8.47
C TYR A 480 -18.90 -28.11 8.97
N GLU A 481 -20.08 -28.38 8.41
CA GLU A 481 -20.83 -29.62 8.65
C GLU A 481 -20.00 -30.84 8.25
N TYR A 482 -19.21 -30.73 7.18
CA TYR A 482 -18.24 -31.76 6.80
C TYR A 482 -17.26 -32.10 7.93
N LEU A 483 -16.76 -31.09 8.67
CA LEU A 483 -15.80 -31.31 9.75
C LEU A 483 -16.43 -32.04 10.95
N GLU A 484 -17.73 -31.87 11.19
CA GLU A 484 -18.44 -32.63 12.23
C GLU A 484 -18.64 -34.08 11.80
N HIS A 485 -19.11 -34.32 10.58
CA HIS A 485 -19.23 -35.67 10.03
C HIS A 485 -17.89 -36.39 10.00
N ARG A 486 -16.81 -35.68 9.65
CA ARG A 486 -15.47 -36.26 9.53
C ARG A 486 -14.77 -36.43 10.87
N PHE A 487 -14.96 -35.52 11.82
CA PHE A 487 -14.20 -35.49 13.06
C PHE A 487 -15.11 -35.39 14.28
N SER A 488 -15.56 -34.18 14.60
CA SER A 488 -16.42 -33.91 15.75
C SER A 488 -16.99 -32.50 15.70
N ARG A 489 -18.03 -32.26 16.50
CA ARG A 489 -18.64 -30.94 16.67
C ARG A 489 -17.65 -29.86 17.11
N GLY A 490 -16.68 -30.20 17.95
CA GLY A 490 -15.65 -29.23 18.39
C GLY A 490 -14.81 -28.70 17.23
N VAL A 491 -14.45 -29.57 16.26
CA VAL A 491 -13.71 -29.18 15.06
C VAL A 491 -14.58 -28.30 14.14
N ARG A 492 -15.87 -28.62 14.00
CA ARG A 492 -16.85 -27.78 13.29
C ARG A 492 -16.94 -26.37 13.88
N LEU A 493 -17.12 -26.26 15.19
CA LEU A 493 -17.24 -24.95 15.87
C LEU A 493 -15.95 -24.13 15.73
N PHE A 494 -14.78 -24.77 15.84
CA PHE A 494 -13.50 -24.09 15.63
C PHE A 494 -13.38 -23.56 14.19
N GLY A 495 -13.71 -24.38 13.19
CA GLY A 495 -13.66 -23.98 11.79
C GLY A 495 -14.60 -22.81 11.49
N SER A 496 -15.84 -22.92 11.98
CA SER A 496 -16.87 -21.88 11.82
C SER A 496 -16.52 -20.56 12.52
N ALA A 497 -15.96 -20.61 13.73
CA ALA A 497 -15.48 -19.43 14.46
C ALA A 497 -14.29 -18.76 13.75
N SER A 498 -13.33 -19.56 13.27
CA SER A 498 -12.15 -19.05 12.56
C SER A 498 -12.55 -18.37 11.25
N PHE A 499 -13.51 -18.95 10.51
CA PHE A 499 -14.09 -18.35 9.32
C PHE A 499 -14.79 -17.02 9.60
N THR A 500 -15.63 -17.00 10.64
CA THR A 500 -16.35 -15.80 11.08
C THR A 500 -15.37 -14.66 11.38
N LEU A 501 -14.29 -14.95 12.10
CA LEU A 501 -13.27 -13.96 12.45
C LEU A 501 -12.48 -13.49 11.21
N PHE A 502 -12.11 -14.41 10.32
CA PHE A 502 -11.48 -14.08 9.04
C PHE A 502 -12.34 -13.12 8.21
N HIS A 503 -13.63 -13.42 8.02
CA HIS A 503 -14.53 -12.59 7.23
C HIS A 503 -14.79 -11.22 7.88
N LEU A 504 -14.76 -11.14 9.21
CA LEU A 504 -14.84 -9.87 9.93
C LEU A 504 -13.64 -8.95 9.59
N PHE A 505 -12.41 -9.48 9.63
CA PHE A 505 -11.22 -8.72 9.22
C PHE A 505 -11.20 -8.43 7.71
N ARG A 506 -11.66 -9.38 6.87
CA ARG A 506 -11.78 -9.17 5.43
C ARG A 506 -12.69 -7.99 5.12
N MET A 507 -13.86 -7.89 5.78
CA MET A 507 -14.76 -6.75 5.62
C MET A 507 -14.06 -5.44 6.03
N ALA A 508 -13.35 -5.42 7.16
CA ALA A 508 -12.66 -4.23 7.63
C ALA A 508 -11.65 -3.69 6.59
N VAL A 509 -10.80 -4.57 6.05
CA VAL A 509 -9.79 -4.18 5.05
C VAL A 509 -10.44 -3.71 3.75
N VAL A 510 -11.45 -4.44 3.25
CA VAL A 510 -12.18 -4.11 2.02
C VAL A 510 -12.88 -2.75 2.13
N MET A 511 -13.53 -2.49 3.26
CA MET A 511 -14.23 -1.23 3.50
C MET A 511 -13.26 -0.05 3.61
N SER A 512 -12.16 -0.18 4.37
CA SER A 512 -11.13 0.87 4.48
C SER A 512 -10.54 1.22 3.10
N LEU A 513 -10.14 0.23 2.32
CA LEU A 513 -9.55 0.43 0.99
C LEU A 513 -10.51 1.15 0.05
N THR A 514 -11.78 0.77 0.08
CA THR A 514 -12.80 1.39 -0.77
C THR A 514 -13.12 2.80 -0.28
N GLY A 515 -13.07 3.03 1.03
CA GLY A 515 -13.20 4.35 1.64
C GLY A 515 -12.10 5.31 1.19
N LEU A 516 -10.85 4.85 1.18
CA LEU A 516 -9.70 5.60 0.68
C LEU A 516 -9.79 5.87 -0.81
N ALA A 517 -10.19 4.89 -1.62
CA ALA A 517 -10.40 5.06 -3.06
C ALA A 517 -11.46 6.13 -3.34
N LEU A 518 -12.57 6.12 -2.59
CA LEU A 518 -13.65 7.07 -2.79
C LEU A 518 -13.28 8.49 -2.35
N ALA A 519 -12.46 8.63 -1.30
CA ALA A 519 -12.01 9.93 -0.83
C ALA A 519 -11.11 10.67 -1.83
N VAL A 520 -10.54 9.97 -2.80
CA VAL A 520 -9.81 10.58 -3.92
C VAL A 520 -10.76 11.07 -5.01
N ALA A 521 -11.83 10.31 -5.27
CA ALA A 521 -12.78 10.64 -6.33
C ALA A 521 -13.89 11.61 -5.90
N THR A 522 -14.10 11.81 -4.60
CA THR A 522 -15.18 12.64 -4.06
C THR A 522 -14.69 13.48 -2.88
N PRO A 523 -15.38 14.58 -2.53
CA PRO A 523 -15.07 15.39 -1.35
C PRO A 523 -15.33 14.68 0.00
N LEU A 524 -15.69 13.40 -0.01
CA LEU A 524 -15.94 12.63 1.21
C LEU A 524 -14.61 12.26 1.86
N THR A 525 -14.53 12.39 3.19
CA THR A 525 -13.39 11.83 3.93
C THR A 525 -13.42 10.30 3.84
N PRO A 526 -12.28 9.60 4.02
CA PRO A 526 -12.28 8.13 4.05
C PRO A 526 -13.28 7.55 5.06
N VAL A 527 -13.47 8.21 6.21
CA VAL A 527 -14.46 7.85 7.23
C VAL A 527 -15.89 7.97 6.69
N HIS A 528 -16.25 9.09 6.07
CA HIS A 528 -17.58 9.26 5.45
C HIS A 528 -17.84 8.21 4.38
N SER A 529 -16.82 7.88 3.59
CA SER A 529 -16.88 6.87 2.54
C SER A 529 -17.13 5.46 3.10
N VAL A 530 -16.40 5.05 4.15
CA VAL A 530 -16.61 3.76 4.85
C VAL A 530 -18.03 3.67 5.41
N LEU A 531 -18.51 4.73 6.07
CA LEU A 531 -19.86 4.78 6.64
C LEU A 531 -20.94 4.64 5.56
N LEU A 532 -20.79 5.36 4.45
CA LEU A 532 -21.73 5.30 3.32
C LEU A 532 -21.81 3.89 2.74
N ILE A 533 -20.67 3.26 2.45
CA ILE A 533 -20.60 1.88 1.94
C ILE A 533 -21.23 0.91 2.94
N GLY A 534 -20.91 1.06 4.23
CA GLY A 534 -21.43 0.20 5.29
C GLY A 534 -22.94 0.26 5.41
N VAL A 535 -23.50 1.47 5.53
CA VAL A 535 -24.96 1.67 5.63
C VAL A 535 -25.67 1.07 4.42
N LEU A 536 -25.21 1.37 3.20
CA LEU A 536 -25.84 0.84 1.99
C LEU A 536 -25.75 -0.69 1.93
N SER A 537 -24.58 -1.26 2.23
CA SER A 537 -24.37 -2.73 2.22
C SER A 537 -25.24 -3.43 3.26
N ILE A 538 -25.35 -2.85 4.47
CA ILE A 538 -26.18 -3.39 5.56
C ILE A 538 -27.65 -3.45 5.14
N ILE A 539 -28.19 -2.38 4.56
CA ILE A 539 -29.62 -2.28 4.23
C ILE A 539 -30.05 -3.38 3.27
N TYR A 540 -29.40 -3.53 2.11
CA TYR A 540 -29.88 -4.49 1.11
C TYR A 540 -29.47 -5.94 1.45
N CYS A 541 -28.30 -6.15 2.06
CA CYS A 541 -27.81 -7.50 2.37
C CYS A 541 -28.63 -8.16 3.48
N THR A 542 -29.02 -7.38 4.51
CA THR A 542 -29.82 -7.89 5.63
C THR A 542 -31.14 -8.51 5.13
N ILE A 543 -31.77 -7.90 4.14
CA ILE A 543 -33.10 -8.29 3.69
C ILE A 543 -33.05 -9.24 2.47
N GLY A 544 -32.08 -9.09 1.56
CA GLY A 544 -32.08 -9.72 0.24
C GLY A 544 -31.70 -11.20 0.18
N GLY A 545 -30.92 -11.73 1.13
CA GLY A 545 -30.46 -13.14 1.09
C GLY A 545 -29.49 -13.44 -0.06
N ILE A 546 -29.09 -14.72 -0.20
CA ILE A 546 -28.04 -15.12 -1.16
C ILE A 546 -28.44 -14.92 -2.62
N GLU A 547 -29.73 -15.03 -2.96
CA GLU A 547 -30.21 -14.82 -4.33
C GLU A 547 -30.00 -13.35 -4.77
N ALA A 548 -30.31 -12.39 -3.89
CA ALA A 548 -30.04 -10.98 -4.16
C ALA A 548 -28.53 -10.72 -4.35
N VAL A 549 -27.70 -11.33 -3.50
CA VAL A 549 -26.23 -11.23 -3.60
C VAL A 549 -25.75 -11.75 -4.96
N ILE A 550 -26.22 -12.92 -5.40
CA ILE A 550 -25.78 -13.51 -6.68
C ILE A 550 -26.18 -12.66 -7.88
N TRP A 551 -27.39 -12.10 -7.90
CA TRP A 551 -27.84 -11.26 -9.00
C TRP A 551 -27.16 -9.90 -9.04
N THR A 552 -26.95 -9.27 -7.88
CA THR A 552 -26.17 -8.03 -7.79
C THR A 552 -24.74 -8.28 -8.26
N ASP A 553 -24.04 -9.29 -7.73
CA ASP A 553 -22.69 -9.69 -8.17
C ASP A 553 -22.57 -9.90 -9.69
N THR A 554 -23.60 -10.49 -10.30
CA THR A 554 -23.61 -10.77 -11.74
C THR A 554 -23.62 -9.49 -12.57
N ILE A 555 -24.45 -8.51 -12.19
CA ILE A 555 -24.49 -7.19 -12.85
C ILE A 555 -23.19 -6.43 -12.59
N GLN A 556 -22.71 -6.49 -11.35
CA GLN A 556 -21.47 -5.87 -10.90
C GLN A 556 -20.27 -6.34 -11.72
N THR A 557 -20.15 -7.65 -11.96
CA THR A 557 -19.09 -8.24 -12.79
C THR A 557 -19.03 -7.61 -14.18
N VAL A 558 -20.17 -7.40 -14.83
CA VAL A 558 -20.24 -6.82 -16.18
C VAL A 558 -19.81 -5.35 -16.16
N VAL A 559 -20.35 -4.56 -15.22
CA VAL A 559 -20.02 -3.13 -15.07
C VAL A 559 -18.52 -2.96 -14.78
N LEU A 560 -17.97 -3.79 -13.90
CA LEU A 560 -16.58 -3.73 -13.47
C LEU A 560 -15.61 -4.05 -14.62
N LEU A 561 -15.82 -5.17 -15.33
CA LEU A 561 -14.94 -5.57 -16.43
C LEU A 561 -15.04 -4.63 -17.63
N GLY A 562 -16.26 -4.15 -17.94
CA GLY A 562 -16.47 -3.14 -18.97
C GLY A 562 -15.76 -1.83 -18.64
N GLY A 563 -15.90 -1.36 -17.40
CA GLY A 563 -15.22 -0.16 -16.92
C GLY A 563 -13.70 -0.30 -16.93
N ALA A 564 -13.17 -1.42 -16.43
CA ALA A 564 -11.73 -1.70 -16.44
C ALA A 564 -11.16 -1.73 -17.87
N THR A 565 -11.88 -2.31 -18.84
CA THR A 565 -11.48 -2.35 -20.25
C THR A 565 -11.40 -0.93 -20.85
N LEU A 566 -12.39 -0.10 -20.55
CA LEU A 566 -12.41 1.29 -20.98
C LEU A 566 -11.26 2.08 -20.35
N ALA A 567 -11.03 1.93 -19.05
CA ALA A 567 -9.92 2.58 -18.35
C ALA A 567 -8.56 2.19 -18.94
N LEU A 568 -8.33 0.90 -19.20
CA LEU A 568 -7.11 0.43 -19.84
C LEU A 568 -6.92 1.08 -21.23
N THR A 569 -7.99 1.16 -22.01
CA THR A 569 -7.95 1.77 -23.35
C THR A 569 -7.58 3.25 -23.26
N LEU A 570 -8.20 4.01 -22.36
CA LEU A 570 -7.91 5.43 -22.16
C LEU A 570 -6.48 5.68 -21.64
N LEU A 571 -5.99 4.84 -20.73
CA LEU A 571 -4.61 4.91 -20.23
C LEU A 571 -3.59 4.74 -21.35
N ILE A 572 -3.80 3.72 -22.19
CA ILE A 572 -2.93 3.44 -23.32
C ILE A 572 -2.97 4.61 -24.32
N LEU A 573 -4.16 5.12 -24.64
CA LEU A 573 -4.32 6.25 -25.57
C LEU A 573 -3.75 7.57 -25.01
N GLY A 574 -3.77 7.77 -23.70
CA GLY A 574 -3.23 8.95 -23.03
C GLY A 574 -1.72 8.90 -22.79
N THR A 575 -1.09 7.72 -22.93
CA THR A 575 0.38 7.59 -22.85
C THR A 575 1.01 8.16 -24.13
N GLU A 576 2.17 8.81 -24.03
CA GLU A 576 2.92 9.25 -25.21
C GLU A 576 3.17 8.08 -26.17
N GLU A 577 2.98 8.31 -27.47
CA GLU A 577 3.07 7.28 -28.52
C GLU A 577 2.07 6.10 -28.36
N GLY A 578 1.08 6.24 -27.49
CA GLY A 578 -0.01 5.29 -27.32
C GLY A 578 0.44 3.89 -26.88
N TRP A 579 -0.03 2.87 -27.60
CA TRP A 579 0.33 1.47 -27.35
C TRP A 579 1.84 1.20 -27.47
N LEU A 580 2.50 1.79 -28.47
CA LEU A 580 3.92 1.52 -28.72
C LEU A 580 4.78 2.08 -27.56
N GLY A 581 4.53 3.33 -27.17
CA GLY A 581 5.19 3.95 -26.02
C GLY A 581 4.92 3.20 -24.72
N THR A 582 3.68 2.74 -24.53
CA THR A 582 3.30 1.89 -23.38
C THR A 582 4.16 0.62 -23.31
N VAL A 583 4.20 -0.17 -24.40
CA VAL A 583 4.94 -1.44 -24.40
C VAL A 583 6.45 -1.21 -24.25
N GLN A 584 7.01 -0.20 -24.92
CA GLN A 584 8.44 0.10 -24.86
C GLN A 584 8.87 0.58 -23.46
N ALA A 585 8.14 1.52 -22.87
CA ALA A 585 8.42 2.05 -21.54
C ALA A 585 8.27 0.96 -20.46
N ALA A 586 7.20 0.17 -20.54
CA ALA A 586 6.94 -0.93 -19.61
C ALA A 586 8.00 -2.05 -19.71
N THR A 587 8.43 -2.40 -20.92
CA THR A 587 9.49 -3.41 -21.14
C THR A 587 10.83 -2.94 -20.62
N THR A 588 11.20 -1.67 -20.89
CA THR A 588 12.45 -1.07 -20.38
C THR A 588 12.48 -1.01 -18.85
N ALA A 589 11.31 -0.84 -18.23
CA ALA A 589 11.15 -0.86 -16.77
C ALA A 589 10.88 -2.27 -16.19
N GLU A 590 10.97 -3.32 -17.00
CA GLU A 590 10.75 -4.73 -16.62
C GLU A 590 9.37 -5.04 -16.00
N LYS A 591 8.34 -4.24 -16.32
CA LYS A 591 6.99 -4.35 -15.73
C LYS A 591 6.27 -5.65 -16.05
N PHE A 592 6.61 -6.31 -17.15
CA PHE A 592 6.00 -7.58 -17.58
C PHE A 592 6.66 -8.82 -16.96
N ARG A 593 7.59 -8.67 -16.01
CA ARG A 593 8.24 -9.81 -15.38
C ARG A 593 7.20 -10.69 -14.67
N LEU A 594 7.17 -11.98 -15.00
CA LEU A 594 6.26 -12.98 -14.44
C LEU A 594 6.94 -13.95 -13.45
N ALA A 595 8.27 -14.05 -13.47
CA ALA A 595 9.00 -14.99 -12.64
C ALA A 595 10.31 -14.40 -12.14
N ASN A 596 10.56 -14.53 -10.83
CA ASN A 596 11.89 -14.39 -10.25
C ASN A 596 12.37 -15.77 -9.77
N PHE A 597 13.55 -16.22 -10.20
CA PHE A 597 14.05 -17.58 -9.93
C PHE A 597 14.95 -17.70 -8.68
N HIS A 598 14.98 -16.68 -7.81
CA HIS A 598 15.75 -16.78 -6.56
C HIS A 598 15.05 -17.69 -5.52
N LEU A 599 15.82 -18.15 -4.54
CA LEU A 599 15.32 -19.05 -3.49
C LEU A 599 14.96 -18.34 -2.17
N ASP A 600 15.19 -17.02 -2.07
CA ASP A 600 14.88 -16.26 -0.86
C ASP A 600 13.36 -16.13 -0.61
N PRO A 601 12.82 -16.72 0.48
CA PRO A 601 11.41 -16.62 0.85
C PRO A 601 11.04 -15.31 1.56
N THR A 602 12.02 -14.44 1.84
CA THR A 602 11.84 -13.18 2.59
C THR A 602 11.84 -11.94 1.68
N SER A 603 12.24 -12.12 0.41
CA SER A 603 12.26 -11.05 -0.59
C SER A 603 10.87 -10.46 -0.84
N MET A 604 10.84 -9.14 -1.09
CA MET A 604 9.65 -8.43 -1.54
C MET A 604 9.43 -8.58 -3.06
N GLN A 605 10.49 -8.85 -3.82
CA GLN A 605 10.37 -9.41 -5.16
C GLN A 605 10.06 -10.89 -5.00
N LEU A 606 8.82 -11.29 -5.25
CA LEU A 606 8.41 -12.66 -4.97
C LEU A 606 9.16 -13.67 -5.85
N ALA A 607 9.70 -14.70 -5.22
CA ALA A 607 10.19 -15.87 -5.95
C ALA A 607 9.03 -16.61 -6.61
N LEU A 608 9.27 -17.19 -7.80
CA LEU A 608 8.25 -17.95 -8.53
C LEU A 608 7.67 -19.08 -7.68
N TRP A 609 8.52 -19.83 -6.97
CA TRP A 609 8.08 -20.94 -6.12
C TRP A 609 7.24 -20.45 -4.92
N VAL A 610 7.56 -19.27 -4.37
CA VAL A 610 6.80 -18.63 -3.29
C VAL A 610 5.38 -18.33 -3.77
N VAL A 611 5.25 -17.70 -4.95
CA VAL A 611 3.94 -17.35 -5.51
C VAL A 611 3.13 -18.59 -5.84
N VAL A 612 3.74 -19.58 -6.50
CA VAL A 612 3.03 -20.80 -6.89
C VAL A 612 2.54 -21.58 -5.66
N LEU A 613 3.39 -21.85 -4.68
CA LEU A 613 3.00 -22.59 -3.48
C LEU A 613 1.98 -21.82 -2.63
N GLY A 614 2.24 -20.53 -2.42
CA GLY A 614 1.34 -19.64 -1.69
C GLY A 614 -0.05 -19.57 -2.31
N ALA A 615 -0.12 -19.36 -3.63
CA ALA A 615 -1.37 -19.28 -4.36
C ALA A 615 -2.11 -20.63 -4.40
N ILE A 616 -1.41 -21.76 -4.57
CA ILE A 616 -2.06 -23.07 -4.49
C ILE A 616 -2.68 -23.26 -3.11
N GLY A 617 -1.94 -22.96 -2.04
CA GLY A 617 -2.46 -23.04 -0.67
C GLY A 617 -3.69 -22.15 -0.46
N GLN A 618 -3.59 -20.88 -0.85
CA GLN A 618 -4.69 -19.91 -0.75
C GLN A 618 -5.93 -20.37 -1.51
N ASN A 619 -5.77 -20.76 -2.78
CA ASN A 619 -6.88 -21.19 -3.60
C ASN A 619 -7.48 -22.50 -3.08
N ILE A 620 -6.67 -23.47 -2.61
CA ILE A 620 -7.20 -24.71 -2.03
C ILE A 620 -8.11 -24.36 -0.85
N SER A 621 -7.66 -23.51 0.06
CA SER A 621 -8.49 -23.04 1.18
C SER A 621 -9.76 -22.34 0.69
N SER A 622 -9.69 -21.47 -0.33
CA SER A 622 -10.87 -20.79 -0.88
C SER A 622 -11.88 -21.75 -1.50
N TYR A 623 -11.46 -22.77 -2.23
CA TYR A 623 -12.38 -23.72 -2.86
C TYR A 623 -12.90 -24.81 -1.92
N THR A 624 -12.22 -25.05 -0.79
CA THR A 624 -12.57 -26.15 0.11
C THR A 624 -13.14 -25.69 1.44
N ALA A 625 -12.66 -24.58 2.01
CA ALA A 625 -12.95 -24.21 3.40
C ALA A 625 -13.64 -22.86 3.54
N ASP A 626 -13.63 -22.01 2.52
CA ASP A 626 -14.29 -20.70 2.52
C ASP A 626 -15.78 -20.87 2.23
N GLN A 627 -16.62 -20.65 3.26
CA GLN A 627 -18.07 -20.74 3.12
C GLN A 627 -18.59 -19.78 2.04
N ALA A 628 -17.98 -18.62 1.81
CA ALA A 628 -18.43 -17.70 0.77
C ALA A 628 -18.41 -18.35 -0.62
N VAL A 629 -17.42 -19.20 -0.89
CA VAL A 629 -17.34 -19.93 -2.17
C VAL A 629 -18.19 -21.20 -2.11
N VAL A 630 -18.06 -21.99 -1.04
CA VAL A 630 -18.74 -23.29 -0.90
C VAL A 630 -20.27 -23.15 -0.91
N GLN A 631 -20.81 -22.10 -0.31
CA GLN A 631 -22.24 -21.82 -0.29
C GLN A 631 -22.83 -21.74 -1.71
N ARG A 632 -22.08 -21.19 -2.68
CA ARG A 632 -22.50 -21.06 -4.10
C ARG A 632 -22.52 -22.40 -4.83
N TYR A 633 -21.87 -23.43 -4.31
CA TYR A 633 -21.99 -24.80 -4.87
C TYR A 633 -23.38 -25.36 -4.66
N MET A 634 -24.09 -24.86 -3.64
CA MET A 634 -25.36 -25.37 -3.16
C MET A 634 -26.57 -24.57 -3.66
N THR A 635 -26.36 -23.57 -4.53
CA THR A 635 -27.43 -22.69 -5.04
C THR A 635 -27.96 -23.05 -6.43
N THR A 636 -27.27 -23.93 -7.15
CA THR A 636 -27.68 -24.43 -8.47
C THR A 636 -28.48 -25.74 -8.33
N PRO A 637 -29.27 -26.16 -9.34
CA PRO A 637 -30.10 -27.37 -9.24
C PRO A 637 -29.33 -28.67 -9.02
N ASP A 638 -28.21 -28.84 -9.73
CA ASP A 638 -27.47 -30.11 -9.76
C ASP A 638 -25.96 -29.91 -9.80
N GLN A 639 -25.22 -31.00 -9.54
CA GLN A 639 -23.76 -30.99 -9.45
C GLN A 639 -23.08 -30.55 -10.73
N ARG A 640 -23.62 -30.90 -11.90
CA ARG A 640 -23.04 -30.52 -13.19
C ARG A 640 -23.13 -29.01 -13.37
N LEU A 641 -24.26 -28.41 -13.02
CA LEU A 641 -24.45 -26.96 -13.08
C LEU A 641 -23.57 -26.21 -12.08
N ALA A 642 -23.38 -26.73 -10.86
CA ALA A 642 -22.41 -26.16 -9.93
C ALA A 642 -20.96 -26.26 -10.46
N ALA A 643 -20.58 -27.36 -11.10
CA ALA A 643 -19.28 -27.49 -11.73
C ALA A 643 -19.10 -26.43 -12.83
N CYS A 644 -20.13 -26.17 -13.64
CA CYS A 644 -20.10 -25.08 -14.63
C CYS A 644 -19.89 -23.70 -13.97
N SER A 645 -20.47 -23.44 -12.79
CA SER A 645 -20.22 -22.19 -12.05
C SER A 645 -18.77 -22.04 -11.63
N ILE A 646 -18.15 -23.11 -11.11
CA ILE A 646 -16.72 -23.11 -10.74
C ILE A 646 -15.83 -22.87 -11.97
N TRP A 647 -16.12 -23.53 -13.09
CA TRP A 647 -15.39 -23.33 -14.34
C TRP A 647 -15.55 -21.93 -14.91
N THR A 648 -16.74 -21.33 -14.78
CA THR A 648 -16.98 -19.94 -15.20
C THR A 648 -16.04 -18.99 -14.47
N ASN A 649 -15.92 -19.12 -13.15
CA ASN A 649 -14.98 -18.33 -12.37
C ASN A 649 -13.53 -18.53 -12.82
N ALA A 650 -13.10 -19.79 -12.97
CA ALA A 650 -11.74 -20.11 -13.41
C ALA A 650 -11.41 -19.48 -14.77
N ILE A 651 -12.33 -19.56 -15.73
CA ILE A 651 -12.13 -19.00 -17.08
C ILE A 651 -12.13 -17.46 -17.04
N LEU A 652 -13.06 -16.82 -16.32
CA LEU A 652 -13.13 -15.36 -16.21
C LEU A 652 -11.90 -14.74 -15.54
N THR A 653 -11.25 -15.49 -14.65
CA THR A 653 -10.05 -15.04 -13.93
C THR A 653 -8.88 -14.74 -14.88
N ILE A 654 -8.73 -15.48 -15.98
CA ILE A 654 -7.60 -15.30 -16.91
C ILE A 654 -7.62 -13.92 -17.59
N PRO A 655 -8.68 -13.53 -18.34
CA PRO A 655 -8.73 -12.21 -18.97
C PRO A 655 -8.80 -11.09 -17.93
N ALA A 656 -9.48 -11.30 -16.80
CA ALA A 656 -9.51 -10.30 -15.72
C ALA A 656 -8.11 -10.02 -15.16
N THR A 657 -7.29 -11.06 -14.96
CA THR A 657 -5.91 -10.91 -14.49
C THR A 657 -5.09 -10.09 -15.48
N LEU A 658 -5.12 -10.44 -16.77
CA LEU A 658 -4.42 -9.67 -17.80
C LEU A 658 -4.89 -8.21 -17.86
N LEU A 659 -6.19 -7.98 -17.68
CA LEU A 659 -6.80 -6.65 -17.68
C LEU A 659 -6.30 -5.80 -16.49
N PHE A 660 -6.41 -6.29 -15.25
CA PHE A 660 -6.03 -5.50 -14.06
C PHE A 660 -4.53 -5.28 -13.92
N PHE A 661 -3.70 -6.28 -14.24
CA PHE A 661 -2.25 -6.09 -14.31
C PHE A 661 -1.86 -5.17 -15.47
N GLY A 662 -2.58 -5.25 -16.61
CA GLY A 662 -2.48 -4.32 -17.72
C GLY A 662 -2.76 -2.87 -17.32
N ILE A 663 -3.82 -2.63 -16.54
CA ILE A 663 -4.15 -1.30 -16.01
C ILE A 663 -3.00 -0.76 -15.16
N GLY A 664 -2.43 -1.56 -14.26
CA GLY A 664 -1.31 -1.12 -13.44
C GLY A 664 -0.07 -0.74 -14.25
N THR A 665 0.28 -1.54 -15.25
CA THR A 665 1.38 -1.21 -16.18
C THR A 665 1.07 0.05 -16.99
N ALA A 666 -0.17 0.21 -17.47
CA ALA A 666 -0.58 1.37 -18.24
C ALA A 666 -0.65 2.66 -17.39
N LEU A 667 -1.04 2.56 -16.11
CA LEU A 667 -0.91 3.66 -15.13
C LEU A 667 0.55 4.08 -14.98
N PHE A 668 1.48 3.11 -14.93
CA PHE A 668 2.90 3.40 -14.80
C PHE A 668 3.42 4.18 -16.01
N THR A 669 3.04 3.78 -17.22
CA THR A 669 3.48 4.48 -18.43
C THR A 669 2.80 5.83 -18.60
N PHE A 670 1.51 5.94 -18.26
CA PHE A 670 0.78 7.19 -18.29
C PHE A 670 1.40 8.25 -17.37
N TYR A 671 1.60 7.94 -16.08
CA TYR A 671 2.21 8.88 -15.13
C TYR A 671 3.72 9.05 -15.32
N ARG A 672 4.36 8.19 -16.11
CA ARG A 672 5.74 8.43 -16.57
C ARG A 672 5.78 9.48 -17.68
N SER A 673 4.81 9.47 -18.59
CA SER A 673 4.66 10.51 -19.62
C SER A 673 4.16 11.84 -19.06
N HIS A 674 3.33 11.80 -18.01
CA HIS A 674 2.71 12.99 -17.39
C HIS A 674 3.01 13.07 -15.88
N PRO A 675 4.28 13.23 -15.48
CA PRO A 675 4.68 13.17 -14.06
C PRO A 675 4.10 14.30 -13.20
N GLU A 676 3.74 15.44 -13.80
CA GLU A 676 3.06 16.56 -13.14
C GLU A 676 1.62 16.26 -12.72
N ARG A 677 1.01 15.21 -13.28
CA ARG A 677 -0.39 14.83 -12.99
C ARG A 677 -0.52 13.83 -11.85
N LEU A 678 0.61 13.42 -11.25
CA LEU A 678 0.63 12.48 -10.14
C LEU A 678 0.63 13.26 -8.81
N ASP A 679 -0.51 13.24 -8.11
CA ASP A 679 -0.67 13.92 -6.83
C ASP A 679 0.30 13.31 -5.78
N PRO A 680 1.18 14.12 -5.15
CA PRO A 680 2.14 13.61 -4.16
C PRO A 680 1.53 13.27 -2.80
N THR A 681 0.28 13.67 -2.55
CA THR A 681 -0.45 13.42 -1.30
C THR A 681 -1.10 12.04 -1.23
N ILE A 682 -1.28 11.37 -2.38
CA ILE A 682 -1.95 10.07 -2.44
C ILE A 682 -1.00 8.90 -2.18
N THR A 683 -1.58 7.79 -1.74
CA THR A 683 -0.89 6.49 -1.61
C THR A 683 -0.89 5.73 -2.95
N THR A 684 -0.01 4.74 -3.07
CA THR A 684 0.05 3.86 -4.24
C THR A 684 -1.27 3.11 -4.48
N ASP A 685 -1.98 2.73 -3.41
CA ASP A 685 -3.29 2.05 -3.47
C ASP A 685 -4.41 2.97 -4.05
N GLN A 686 -4.14 4.27 -4.15
CA GLN A 686 -5.07 5.30 -4.65
C GLN A 686 -4.80 5.76 -6.08
N ILE A 687 -3.74 5.28 -6.74
CA ILE A 687 -3.32 5.72 -8.07
C ILE A 687 -4.40 5.45 -9.14
N PHE A 688 -5.03 4.27 -9.10
CA PHE A 688 -6.10 3.98 -10.06
C PHE A 688 -7.36 4.82 -9.80
N PRO A 689 -7.85 4.97 -8.56
CA PRO A 689 -8.88 5.95 -8.22
C PRO A 689 -8.56 7.39 -8.65
N LEU A 690 -7.32 7.85 -8.51
CA LEU A 690 -6.88 9.17 -8.98
C LEU A 690 -7.09 9.33 -10.49
N PHE A 691 -6.65 8.34 -11.28
CA PHE A 691 -6.88 8.34 -12.72
C PHE A 691 -8.38 8.38 -13.06
N ILE A 692 -9.20 7.59 -12.36
CA ILE A 692 -10.66 7.58 -12.58
C ILE A 692 -11.27 8.95 -12.31
N ALA A 693 -10.82 9.63 -11.26
CA ALA A 693 -11.35 10.93 -10.85
C ALA A 693 -10.95 12.06 -11.80
N ASN A 694 -9.68 12.07 -12.24
CA ASN A 694 -9.10 13.23 -12.92
C ASN A 694 -9.06 13.08 -14.45
N GLU A 695 -9.04 11.84 -14.96
CA GLU A 695 -8.75 11.58 -16.38
C GLU A 695 -9.94 11.00 -17.14
N MET A 696 -10.91 10.40 -16.44
CA MET A 696 -12.05 9.78 -17.13
C MET A 696 -13.14 10.79 -17.48
N PRO A 697 -13.81 10.62 -18.64
CA PRO A 697 -14.89 11.52 -19.04
C PRO A 697 -16.04 11.55 -18.01
N ILE A 698 -16.71 12.71 -17.95
CA ILE A 698 -17.88 12.91 -17.09
C ILE A 698 -18.97 11.86 -17.41
N GLY A 699 -19.63 11.36 -16.38
CA GLY A 699 -20.59 10.26 -16.43
C GLY A 699 -19.92 8.88 -16.37
N ILE A 700 -18.85 8.68 -17.15
CA ILE A 700 -18.07 7.43 -17.16
C ILE A 700 -17.28 7.29 -15.85
N ALA A 701 -16.63 8.36 -15.39
CA ALA A 701 -15.98 8.39 -14.08
C ALA A 701 -16.95 7.97 -12.97
N GLY A 702 -18.17 8.53 -12.98
CA GLY A 702 -19.25 8.16 -12.07
C GLY A 702 -19.62 6.67 -12.12
N LEU A 703 -19.71 6.09 -13.33
CA LEU A 703 -19.99 4.67 -13.51
C LEU A 703 -18.85 3.76 -13.02
N ILE A 704 -17.59 4.16 -13.21
CA ILE A 704 -16.44 3.37 -12.76
C ILE A 704 -16.31 3.43 -11.24
N VAL A 705 -16.48 4.62 -10.63
CA VAL A 705 -16.55 4.77 -9.17
C VAL A 705 -17.68 3.90 -8.61
N ALA A 706 -18.84 3.89 -9.28
CA ALA A 706 -19.93 2.99 -8.92
C ALA A 706 -19.52 1.50 -9.03
N GLY A 707 -18.72 1.13 -10.04
CA GLY A 707 -18.10 -0.19 -10.16
C GLY A 707 -17.18 -0.57 -8.99
N VAL A 708 -16.32 0.36 -8.53
CA VAL A 708 -15.45 0.21 -7.35
C VAL A 708 -16.28 -0.07 -6.10
N PHE A 709 -17.33 0.73 -5.88
CA PHE A 709 -18.31 0.50 -4.81
C PHE A 709 -18.91 -0.89 -4.91
N SER A 710 -19.32 -1.27 -6.12
CA SER A 710 -20.00 -2.53 -6.34
C SER A 710 -19.10 -3.73 -6.02
N ALA A 711 -17.82 -3.67 -6.37
CA ALA A 711 -16.86 -4.72 -6.01
C ALA A 711 -16.68 -4.86 -4.49
N ALA A 712 -16.70 -3.74 -3.75
CA ALA A 712 -16.66 -3.74 -2.30
C ALA A 712 -17.96 -4.31 -1.71
N GLN A 713 -19.11 -3.86 -2.21
CA GLN A 713 -20.44 -4.31 -1.80
C GLN A 713 -20.62 -5.82 -2.00
N SER A 714 -20.19 -6.37 -3.14
CA SER A 714 -20.18 -7.81 -3.40
C SER A 714 -19.48 -8.60 -2.27
N THR A 715 -18.32 -8.12 -1.86
CA THR A 715 -17.48 -8.80 -0.86
C THR A 715 -18.04 -8.65 0.55
N VAL A 716 -18.49 -7.45 0.90
CA VAL A 716 -19.09 -7.16 2.22
C VAL A 716 -20.39 -7.94 2.38
N SER A 717 -21.29 -7.87 1.39
CA SER A 717 -22.56 -8.59 1.44
C SER A 717 -22.39 -10.11 1.47
N THR A 718 -21.44 -10.64 0.69
CA THR A 718 -21.08 -12.06 0.75
C THR A 718 -20.56 -12.45 2.13
N SER A 719 -19.64 -11.66 2.70
CA SER A 719 -19.04 -11.94 4.02
C SER A 719 -20.09 -11.90 5.12
N MET A 720 -20.99 -10.91 5.10
CA MET A 720 -22.10 -10.81 6.04
C MET A 720 -23.04 -12.02 5.93
N ASN A 721 -23.48 -12.37 4.71
CA ASN A 721 -24.41 -13.47 4.49
C ASN A 721 -23.79 -14.83 4.89
N SER A 722 -22.58 -15.13 4.43
CA SER A 722 -21.93 -16.40 4.73
C SER A 722 -21.60 -16.56 6.21
N THR A 723 -21.23 -15.47 6.90
CA THR A 723 -21.04 -15.49 8.35
C THR A 723 -22.36 -15.76 9.07
N ALA A 724 -23.45 -15.09 8.68
CA ALA A 724 -24.77 -15.37 9.23
C ALA A 724 -25.20 -16.83 9.00
N THR A 725 -24.95 -17.38 7.80
CA THR A 725 -25.18 -18.79 7.49
C THR A 725 -24.43 -19.70 8.46
N THR A 726 -23.14 -19.44 8.70
CA THR A 726 -22.31 -20.28 9.58
C THR A 726 -22.72 -20.16 11.04
N ILE A 727 -23.02 -18.96 11.54
CA ILE A 727 -23.45 -18.77 12.93
C ILE A 727 -24.80 -19.47 13.17
N VAL A 728 -25.77 -19.29 12.28
CA VAL A 728 -27.08 -19.94 12.40
C VAL A 728 -26.96 -21.46 12.30
N THR A 729 -26.22 -21.95 11.31
CA THR A 729 -26.15 -23.38 10.98
C THR A 729 -25.27 -24.15 11.96
N ASP A 730 -24.15 -23.58 12.40
CA ASP A 730 -23.14 -24.29 13.20
C ASP A 730 -23.27 -24.05 14.69
N PHE A 731 -23.81 -22.89 15.10
CA PHE A 731 -24.01 -22.57 16.51
C PHE A 731 -25.49 -22.63 16.88
N LEU A 732 -26.35 -21.79 16.30
CA LEU A 732 -27.71 -21.65 16.84
C LEU A 732 -28.56 -22.92 16.68
N ARG A 733 -28.56 -23.54 15.50
CA ARG A 733 -29.33 -24.77 15.23
C ARG A 733 -28.84 -25.96 16.06
N PRO A 734 -27.53 -26.27 16.13
CA PRO A 734 -27.07 -27.44 16.88
C PRO A 734 -27.21 -27.28 18.40
N PHE A 735 -27.36 -26.05 18.91
CA PHE A 735 -27.70 -25.78 20.31
C PHE A 735 -29.22 -25.64 20.55
N GLU A 736 -30.04 -25.94 19.54
CA GLU A 736 -31.51 -25.94 19.61
C GLU A 736 -32.12 -24.64 20.19
N MET A 737 -31.51 -23.49 19.89
CA MET A 737 -31.86 -22.22 20.53
C MET A 737 -33.27 -21.71 20.17
N ALA A 738 -33.92 -22.28 19.16
CA ALA A 738 -35.31 -22.01 18.83
C ALA A 738 -36.02 -23.20 18.19
N LYS A 739 -37.36 -23.22 18.31
CA LYS A 739 -38.23 -24.26 17.75
C LYS A 739 -38.89 -23.90 16.41
N SER A 740 -38.62 -22.72 15.84
CA SER A 740 -39.32 -22.26 14.63
C SER A 740 -38.35 -21.74 13.56
N GLU A 741 -38.60 -22.12 12.31
CA GLU A 741 -37.84 -21.65 11.13
C GLU A 741 -37.89 -20.13 10.95
N ARG A 742 -39.04 -19.52 11.28
CA ARG A 742 -39.18 -18.05 11.25
C ARG A 742 -38.24 -17.35 12.22
N TRP A 743 -37.96 -17.96 13.38
CA TRP A 743 -37.00 -17.41 14.32
C TRP A 743 -35.58 -17.50 13.76
N TYR A 744 -35.17 -18.65 13.21
CA TYR A 744 -33.84 -18.79 12.59
C TYR A 744 -33.63 -17.82 11.43
N LEU A 745 -34.67 -17.58 10.62
CA LEU A 745 -34.62 -16.56 9.57
C LEU A 745 -34.41 -15.14 10.15
N ARG A 746 -35.16 -14.76 11.19
CA ARG A 746 -34.95 -13.46 11.86
C ARG A 746 -33.58 -13.35 12.53
N ALA A 747 -33.09 -14.43 13.12
CA ALA A 747 -31.76 -14.50 13.69
C ALA A 747 -30.68 -14.35 12.61
N ALA A 748 -30.84 -15.01 11.45
CA ALA A 748 -29.97 -14.85 10.30
C ALA A 748 -29.89 -13.38 9.87
N GLN A 749 -31.04 -12.72 9.69
CA GLN A 749 -31.11 -11.31 9.34
C GLN A 749 -30.46 -10.41 10.42
N GLY A 750 -30.74 -10.66 11.69
CA GLY A 750 -30.15 -9.93 12.81
C GLY A 750 -28.62 -10.09 12.91
N ILE A 751 -28.11 -11.29 12.62
CA ILE A 751 -26.66 -11.56 12.58
C ILE A 751 -26.04 -10.89 11.36
N THR A 752 -26.66 -10.98 10.18
CA THR A 752 -26.22 -10.27 8.97
C THR A 752 -26.05 -8.78 9.26
N PHE A 753 -27.05 -8.16 9.92
CA PHE A 753 -26.98 -6.77 10.36
C PHE A 753 -25.83 -6.52 11.33
N ALA A 754 -25.71 -7.32 12.40
CA ALA A 754 -24.66 -7.18 13.40
C ALA A 754 -23.25 -7.31 12.81
N MET A 755 -23.05 -8.28 11.91
CA MET A 755 -21.78 -8.49 11.23
C MET A 755 -21.41 -7.32 10.33
N GLY A 756 -22.37 -6.72 9.63
CA GLY A 756 -22.14 -5.52 8.83
C GLY A 756 -21.78 -4.31 9.69
N VAL A 757 -22.43 -4.12 10.84
CA VAL A 757 -22.07 -3.07 11.80
C VAL A 757 -20.66 -3.27 12.32
N LEU A 758 -20.32 -4.48 12.80
CA LEU A 758 -18.98 -4.79 13.29
C LEU A 758 -17.91 -4.63 12.20
N GLY A 759 -18.18 -5.10 10.98
CA GLY A 759 -17.29 -4.92 9.83
C GLY A 759 -17.06 -3.45 9.48
N THR A 760 -18.11 -2.62 9.55
CA THR A 760 -18.01 -1.16 9.33
C THR A 760 -17.17 -0.50 10.41
N LEU A 761 -17.42 -0.80 11.69
CA LEU A 761 -16.67 -0.24 12.81
C LEU A 761 -15.19 -0.63 12.77
N LEU A 762 -14.87 -1.88 12.45
CA LEU A 762 -13.49 -2.31 12.24
C LEU A 762 -12.88 -1.68 10.99
N GLY A 763 -13.65 -1.49 9.92
CA GLY A 763 -13.19 -0.79 8.72
C GLY A 763 -12.70 0.62 9.02
N LEU A 764 -13.36 1.34 9.94
CA LEU A 764 -12.91 2.66 10.40
C LEU A 764 -11.56 2.62 11.11
N ILE A 765 -11.26 1.54 11.84
CA ILE A 765 -9.95 1.36 12.51
C ILE A 765 -8.82 1.14 11.49
N PHE A 766 -9.12 0.53 10.35
CA PHE A 766 -8.15 0.29 9.27
C PHE A 766 -7.94 1.50 8.35
N VAL A 767 -8.63 2.62 8.58
CA VAL A 767 -8.33 3.91 7.94
C VAL A 767 -7.18 4.55 8.71
N ASP A 768 -5.98 4.00 8.52
CA ASP A 768 -4.76 4.45 9.19
C ASP A 768 -3.70 4.82 8.13
N PRO A 769 -3.25 6.10 8.08
CA PRO A 769 -2.18 6.54 7.19
C PRO A 769 -0.86 5.76 7.36
N ALA A 770 -0.62 5.10 8.49
CA ALA A 770 0.56 4.29 8.72
C ALA A 770 0.57 2.98 7.91
N ILE A 771 -0.58 2.54 7.38
CA ILE A 771 -0.68 1.34 6.56
C ILE A 771 -0.27 1.66 5.12
N LYS A 772 0.99 1.35 4.76
CA LYS A 772 1.54 1.58 3.41
C LYS A 772 0.81 0.81 2.29
N SER A 773 0.27 -0.37 2.60
CA SER A 773 -0.51 -1.18 1.65
C SER A 773 -1.55 -2.04 2.39
N LEU A 774 -2.82 -1.82 2.06
CA LEU A 774 -3.91 -2.65 2.58
C LEU A 774 -3.93 -4.04 1.94
N PHE A 775 -3.39 -4.16 0.72
CA PHE A 775 -3.18 -5.45 0.05
C PHE A 775 -2.25 -6.36 0.83
N ASP A 776 -1.08 -5.86 1.24
CA ASP A 776 -0.14 -6.67 2.02
C ASP A 776 -0.70 -7.02 3.40
N THR A 777 -1.50 -6.11 3.97
CA THR A 777 -2.20 -6.34 5.24
C THR A 777 -3.23 -7.47 5.09
N PHE A 778 -3.98 -7.51 3.99
CA PHE A 778 -4.94 -8.58 3.73
C PHE A 778 -4.28 -9.95 3.56
N ILE A 779 -3.16 -10.04 2.85
CA ILE A 779 -2.44 -11.31 2.67
C ILE A 779 -2.03 -11.91 4.02
N LYS A 780 -1.60 -11.08 4.98
CA LYS A 780 -1.30 -11.52 6.35
C LYS A 780 -2.53 -12.08 7.06
N VAL A 781 -3.69 -11.42 6.93
CA VAL A 781 -4.97 -11.87 7.50
C VAL A 781 -5.39 -13.22 6.91
N ILE A 782 -5.31 -13.40 5.59
CA ILE A 782 -5.60 -14.68 4.94
C ILE A 782 -4.71 -15.78 5.53
N GLY A 783 -3.41 -15.55 5.58
CA GLY A 783 -2.44 -16.52 6.07
C GLY A 783 -2.78 -17.06 7.46
N LEU A 784 -3.20 -16.17 8.37
CA LEU A 784 -3.49 -16.52 9.76
C LEU A 784 -4.68 -17.49 9.91
N PHE A 785 -5.71 -17.36 9.07
CA PHE A 785 -6.95 -18.13 9.23
C PHE A 785 -7.13 -19.21 8.16
N MET A 786 -6.94 -18.86 6.89
CA MET A 786 -7.22 -19.75 5.76
C MET A 786 -6.22 -20.90 5.67
N GLY A 787 -4.99 -20.73 6.17
CA GLY A 787 -4.02 -21.82 6.24
C GLY A 787 -4.49 -22.96 7.14
N VAL A 788 -4.99 -22.60 8.33
CA VAL A 788 -5.49 -23.56 9.32
C VAL A 788 -6.77 -24.23 8.84
N LEU A 789 -7.71 -23.44 8.31
CA LEU A 789 -8.96 -23.96 7.77
C LEU A 789 -8.70 -24.94 6.62
N GLY A 790 -7.92 -24.54 5.61
CA GLY A 790 -7.54 -25.44 4.52
C GLY A 790 -6.85 -26.71 5.02
N GLY A 791 -5.97 -26.59 6.02
CA GLY A 791 -5.28 -27.72 6.64
C GLY A 791 -6.24 -28.76 7.24
N LEU A 792 -7.30 -28.33 7.92
CA LEU A 792 -8.32 -29.22 8.48
C LEU A 792 -9.08 -30.00 7.39
N PHE A 793 -9.49 -29.32 6.31
CA PHE A 793 -10.18 -29.97 5.20
C PHE A 793 -9.26 -30.94 4.44
N VAL A 794 -8.03 -30.52 4.13
CA VAL A 794 -7.03 -31.38 3.48
C VAL A 794 -6.74 -32.62 4.35
N LEU A 795 -6.57 -32.46 5.66
CA LEU A 795 -6.38 -33.57 6.61
C LEU A 795 -7.56 -34.54 6.61
N GLY A 796 -8.79 -34.02 6.64
CA GLY A 796 -10.01 -34.82 6.64
C GLY A 796 -10.19 -35.62 5.35
N VAL A 797 -9.99 -34.95 4.21
CA VAL A 797 -10.23 -35.51 2.87
C VAL A 797 -9.16 -36.52 2.47
N MET A 798 -7.89 -36.26 2.81
CA MET A 798 -6.75 -37.07 2.35
C MET A 798 -6.34 -38.20 3.31
N THR A 799 -6.99 -38.38 4.45
CA THR A 799 -6.55 -39.39 5.43
C THR A 799 -7.70 -40.18 6.03
N GLN A 800 -7.49 -41.49 6.23
CA GLN A 800 -8.42 -42.36 6.97
C GLN A 800 -8.04 -42.51 8.45
N ARG A 801 -6.78 -42.21 8.81
CA ARG A 801 -6.27 -42.37 10.19
C ARG A 801 -6.58 -41.17 11.09
N ALA A 802 -6.75 -39.97 10.51
CA ALA A 802 -6.91 -38.77 11.32
C ALA A 802 -8.23 -38.79 12.12
N ASN A 803 -8.15 -38.37 13.38
CA ASN A 803 -9.29 -38.32 14.31
C ASN A 803 -9.47 -36.90 14.88
N ALA A 804 -10.53 -36.69 15.64
CA ALA A 804 -10.89 -35.36 16.17
C ALA A 804 -9.81 -34.76 17.08
N PHE A 805 -9.14 -35.59 17.89
CA PHE A 805 -8.03 -35.16 18.74
C PHE A 805 -6.89 -34.61 17.88
N GLY A 806 -6.43 -35.38 16.89
CA GLY A 806 -5.37 -34.94 15.99
C GLY A 806 -5.78 -33.70 15.20
N ALA A 807 -7.00 -33.64 14.66
CA ALA A 807 -7.49 -32.47 13.93
C ALA A 807 -7.41 -31.18 14.78
N MET A 808 -7.81 -31.23 16.06
CA MET A 808 -7.74 -30.07 16.95
C MET A 808 -6.29 -29.67 17.28
N ILE A 809 -5.41 -30.65 17.55
CA ILE A 809 -3.98 -30.37 17.77
C ILE A 809 -3.36 -29.75 16.52
N GLY A 810 -3.67 -30.29 15.34
CA GLY A 810 -3.25 -29.73 14.05
C GLY A 810 -3.71 -28.29 13.89
N ALA A 811 -4.97 -27.99 14.19
CA ALA A 811 -5.50 -26.64 14.10
C ALA A 811 -4.76 -25.64 15.02
N LEU A 812 -4.53 -26.02 16.28
CA LEU A 812 -3.83 -25.17 17.25
C LEU A 812 -2.36 -24.96 16.86
N VAL A 813 -1.65 -26.01 16.44
CA VAL A 813 -0.26 -25.92 15.98
C VAL A 813 -0.16 -25.10 14.70
N GLY A 814 -1.10 -25.26 13.77
CA GLY A 814 -1.19 -24.45 12.55
C GLY A 814 -1.37 -22.97 12.88
N ALA A 815 -2.34 -22.63 13.74
CA ALA A 815 -2.59 -21.26 14.16
C ALA A 815 -1.37 -20.64 14.88
N ALA A 816 -0.74 -21.38 15.80
CA ALA A 816 0.48 -20.95 16.47
C ALA A 816 1.64 -20.73 15.48
N SER A 817 1.80 -21.63 14.51
CA SER A 817 2.82 -21.49 13.45
C SER A 817 2.60 -20.23 12.63
N MET A 818 1.35 -19.92 12.27
CA MET A 818 1.03 -18.69 11.52
C MET A 818 1.31 -17.43 12.32
N PHE A 819 0.96 -17.42 13.60
CA PHE A 819 1.30 -16.32 14.50
C PHE A 819 2.82 -16.13 14.59
N VAL A 820 3.59 -17.23 14.72
CA VAL A 820 5.05 -17.17 14.79
C VAL A 820 5.66 -16.64 13.50
N LEU A 821 5.20 -17.13 12.33
CA LEU A 821 5.68 -16.64 11.03
C LEU A 821 5.43 -15.14 10.87
N TRP A 822 4.21 -14.68 11.21
CA TRP A 822 3.84 -13.27 11.10
C TRP A 822 4.63 -12.36 12.05
N LYS A 823 4.84 -12.78 13.32
CA LYS A 823 5.40 -11.92 14.35
C LYS A 823 6.94 -11.95 14.43
N PHE A 824 7.55 -13.10 14.19
CA PHE A 824 8.96 -13.33 14.50
C PHE A 824 9.84 -13.64 13.27
N THR A 825 9.27 -13.68 12.06
CA THR A 825 10.03 -13.97 10.85
C THR A 825 9.82 -12.91 9.77
N ALA A 826 10.78 -12.82 8.85
CA ALA A 826 10.65 -11.99 7.64
C ALA A 826 10.09 -12.79 6.45
N ILE A 827 9.53 -13.99 6.67
CA ILE A 827 8.96 -14.82 5.60
C ILE A 827 7.81 -14.07 4.95
N ASN A 828 7.80 -14.07 3.62
CA ASN A 828 6.79 -13.38 2.85
C ASN A 828 5.38 -13.94 3.16
N GLY A 829 4.43 -13.04 3.41
CA GLY A 829 3.05 -13.38 3.79
C GLY A 829 2.33 -14.29 2.80
N TYR A 830 2.75 -14.27 1.52
CA TYR A 830 2.15 -15.12 0.49
C TYR A 830 2.34 -16.62 0.78
N LEU A 831 3.39 -17.03 1.51
CA LEU A 831 3.62 -18.42 1.92
C LEU A 831 2.75 -18.86 3.09
N TYR A 832 2.17 -17.94 3.86
CA TYR A 832 1.55 -18.27 5.14
C TYR A 832 0.48 -19.33 4.98
N THR A 833 -0.42 -19.21 4.00
CA THR A 833 -1.47 -20.22 3.80
C THR A 833 -0.92 -21.62 3.53
N ALA A 834 0.12 -21.73 2.68
CA ALA A 834 0.76 -23.00 2.39
C ALA A 834 1.42 -23.60 3.65
N CYS A 835 2.18 -22.78 4.39
CA CYS A 835 2.78 -23.20 5.66
C CYS A 835 1.71 -23.61 6.70
N GLY A 836 0.59 -22.90 6.77
CA GLY A 836 -0.52 -23.20 7.68
C GLY A 836 -1.19 -24.52 7.36
N ILE A 837 -1.45 -24.79 6.07
CA ILE A 837 -1.98 -26.09 5.61
C ILE A 837 -1.01 -27.20 5.98
N THR A 838 0.28 -27.06 5.64
CA THR A 838 1.29 -28.08 5.87
C THR A 838 1.47 -28.38 7.36
N THR A 839 1.60 -27.35 8.20
CA THR A 839 1.79 -27.51 9.66
C THR A 839 0.55 -28.11 10.31
N CYS A 840 -0.65 -27.64 9.97
CA CYS A 840 -1.90 -28.19 10.47
C CYS A 840 -2.08 -29.66 10.07
N PHE A 841 -1.82 -29.99 8.79
CA PHE A 841 -1.92 -31.35 8.27
C PHE A 841 -0.95 -32.30 8.98
N LEU A 842 0.34 -31.96 9.02
CA LEU A 842 1.37 -32.83 9.58
C LEU A 842 1.16 -33.04 11.08
N ALA A 843 1.01 -31.96 11.84
CA ALA A 843 0.78 -32.04 13.29
C ALA A 843 -0.50 -32.83 13.60
N GLY A 844 -1.57 -32.59 12.85
CA GLY A 844 -2.83 -33.29 13.07
C GLY A 844 -2.79 -34.77 12.68
N TYR A 845 -2.09 -35.12 11.60
CA TYR A 845 -1.90 -36.50 11.19
C TYR A 845 -1.09 -37.28 12.24
N PHE A 846 0.06 -36.76 12.67
CA PHE A 846 0.90 -37.43 13.67
C PHE A 846 0.23 -37.49 15.05
N ALA A 847 -0.42 -36.41 15.50
CA ALA A 847 -1.15 -36.41 16.78
C ALA A 847 -2.31 -37.41 16.79
N SER A 848 -2.89 -37.74 15.62
CA SER A 848 -3.94 -38.75 15.52
C SER A 848 -3.48 -40.16 15.91
N PHE A 849 -2.18 -40.44 15.90
CA PHE A 849 -1.62 -41.72 16.38
C PHE A 849 -1.56 -41.81 17.90
N LEU A 850 -1.59 -40.68 18.61
CA LEU A 850 -1.56 -40.62 20.07
C LEU A 850 -2.93 -40.94 20.70
N ALA A 851 -4.00 -40.82 19.91
CA ALA A 851 -5.35 -41.17 20.32
C ALA A 851 -5.81 -42.49 19.66
N PRO A 852 -6.67 -43.28 20.35
CA PRO A 852 -7.28 -44.47 19.78
C PRO A 852 -7.98 -44.16 18.45
N GLN A 853 -7.98 -45.13 17.53
CA GLN A 853 -8.69 -44.97 16.26
C GLN A 853 -10.20 -44.99 16.54
N THR A 854 -10.88 -43.87 16.30
CA THR A 854 -12.33 -43.79 16.40
C THR A 854 -12.96 -44.71 15.34
N GLN A 855 -13.88 -45.59 15.73
CA GLN A 855 -14.70 -46.40 14.80
C GLN A 855 -15.78 -45.55 14.12
N GLN A 856 -15.42 -44.42 13.52
CA GLN A 856 -16.35 -43.59 12.74
C GLN A 856 -16.51 -44.16 11.33
N ASN A 857 -17.74 -44.19 10.82
CA ASN A 857 -17.98 -44.52 9.41
C ASN A 857 -17.42 -43.38 8.54
N LEU A 858 -16.45 -43.69 7.67
CA LEU A 858 -15.79 -42.74 6.78
C LEU A 858 -16.36 -42.78 5.34
N ASP A 859 -17.44 -43.52 5.09
CA ASP A 859 -18.03 -43.71 3.77
C ASP A 859 -18.39 -42.36 3.13
N GLY A 860 -17.74 -42.05 2.01
CA GLY A 860 -17.96 -40.78 1.32
C GLY A 860 -17.39 -39.54 1.99
N LEU A 861 -16.56 -39.66 3.03
CA LEU A 861 -15.95 -38.53 3.74
C LEU A 861 -14.45 -38.36 3.44
N THR A 862 -13.85 -39.28 2.69
CA THR A 862 -12.44 -39.24 2.26
C THR A 862 -12.31 -39.54 0.77
N LEU A 863 -11.21 -39.13 0.13
CA LEU A 863 -10.93 -39.43 -1.28
C LEU A 863 -10.99 -40.94 -1.60
N TYR A 864 -10.57 -41.77 -0.64
CA TYR A 864 -10.51 -43.22 -0.79
C TYR A 864 -11.87 -43.91 -0.65
N THR A 865 -12.83 -43.26 0.00
CA THR A 865 -14.18 -43.82 0.26
C THR A 865 -15.25 -43.17 -0.63
N LEU A 866 -14.89 -42.17 -1.43
CA LEU A 866 -15.83 -41.44 -2.29
C LEU A 866 -16.40 -42.32 -3.41
N SER A 867 -15.57 -43.12 -4.08
CA SER A 867 -15.99 -43.97 -5.21
C SER A 867 -16.81 -45.20 -4.80
N ASN A 868 -16.53 -45.77 -3.62
CA ASN A 868 -17.24 -46.95 -3.12
C ASN A 868 -18.71 -46.65 -2.78
N ALA A 869 -18.99 -45.42 -2.39
CA ALA A 869 -20.34 -45.00 -2.05
C ALA A 869 -21.09 -44.30 -3.21
N ALA A 870 -20.40 -43.92 -4.30
CA ALA A 870 -21.07 -43.57 -5.55
C ALA A 870 -21.77 -44.80 -6.16
N LYS A 871 -21.18 -46.00 -5.99
CA LYS A 871 -21.73 -47.29 -6.44
C LYS A 871 -22.90 -47.83 -5.61
N SER A 872 -23.21 -47.22 -4.45
CA SER A 872 -24.32 -47.64 -3.59
C SER A 872 -25.59 -46.80 -3.76
N ASN A 873 -25.51 -45.72 -4.54
CA ASN A 873 -26.61 -44.78 -4.79
C ASN A 873 -27.10 -44.78 -6.26
N ASP A 874 -26.48 -45.59 -7.12
CA ASP A 874 -27.05 -46.09 -8.38
C ASP A 874 -27.66 -47.47 -8.11
#